data_AF-A0A7Y5AHM8-F1
#
_entry.id   AF-A0A7Y5AHM8-F1
#
_cell.length_a   1.000
_cell.length_b   1.000
_cell.length_c   1.000
_cell.angle_alpha   90.00
_cell.angle_beta   90.00
_cell.angle_gamma   90.00
#
_symmetry.space_group_name_H-M   'P 1'
#
loop_
_entity.id
_entity.type
_entity.pdbx_description
1 polymer ?
#
loop_
_entity_poly.entity_id
_entity_poly.type
_entity_poly.pdbx_seq_one_letter_code
_entity_poly.pdbx_strand_id
1 'polypeptide(L)'
;VAVYSRRQLNRLLEQQYLQRLAENNFLPPFSDILKRKAVGQTVSVEGLEFGTPMLSFSSASVSDSKATLTLNIISGTLTFNGELLRSYVITEAQGHSLTMEVDLQTVRGEVAPYGRVALNLAKGAKFTSKLFDDEEEDKDHLHQQLDRALGDWLGAMPARCVMFELGTVDFAGYDELTPTNFILRTQAAPGARIRNADNYGDGAVLVFMRLRGNATDGEQPDGAYPYLLPEGDYSATLVLNKDLLKYASAEGFELLATLLFPELNAFVKTADHTPLDRALFGNINPLLMSMKVKPAMGTVVPAGQTHQFELYDGEDKKQKASAWSALNPQSHDDKGHGTINADGLYTAPAADEVGEDVLNVIITAEFKKGDDTYKASARLLVTSAQVLAMPVAGAYQPRQSANGIDVWNAGNDPVRFRLLGQPLGELAYVGGGRSRFVPGGQAQRRVLSVQELQAESAEQNRTALVLVHNQPLVALDPPFVPKQAFGGTTQLREVNRIMPNEQRRWRMLSGPGNVSPSGQFTASTQGIQQPNVVACEVVRNGVVFASGYSVLKETPVKPLSSWVALQRFTVTVGKSPEGVRGTVGSSGFQQLEVEFTVETLQADGADYKLSPTEIGTLTLFDRAGQKVASLCDNEEGIGKEYGNVWRTSLTKNRFVLANEGPMQSATPRGPEDRTIRQTLHLHRRGTSGSQVFYAGFKSASGRWFYSNDTDHRNATIEVQVRTPEPYKSSDYTLTRKRVVGGGAVMDPPGVPVDPQHEAFDLHPVTEDYWLLDYRSGTFYTAEFIKSKASDEEGDVNTSIARWESPYSNERFYSYTGYMFQNHGEPEPTAVSFDKRIKDLLGTEDYHRPVRSEYEAGLLVIANYRNMNRALGEVDPNVLSKLSKPLRVQLHDALGHVHVVQLDYLPSTTIGDRNVLVHSVPSRPTAGDDSIIRLVNLNAGESV
;
A
#
# COMPACT_ATOMS: atom_id res chain seq x y z
N VAL A 1 -0.39 -9.62 25.22
CA VAL A 1 -1.09 -8.50 24.54
C VAL A 1 -0.08 -7.42 24.24
N ALA A 2 -0.05 -6.92 23.01
CA ALA A 2 0.74 -5.75 22.63
C ALA A 2 -0.19 -4.56 22.36
N VAL A 3 0.23 -3.35 22.71
CA VAL A 3 -0.57 -2.13 22.58
C VAL A 3 0.26 -1.03 21.91
N TYR A 4 -0.34 -0.31 20.96
CA TYR A 4 0.31 0.70 20.14
C TYR A 4 -0.46 2.02 20.20
N SER A 5 0.22 3.11 20.57
CA SER A 5 -0.40 4.44 20.65
C SER A 5 -0.75 5.02 19.26
N ARG A 6 -1.83 5.81 19.19
CA ARG A 6 -2.20 6.61 18.00
C ARG A 6 -1.04 7.42 17.44
N ARG A 7 -0.30 8.10 18.31
CA ARG A 7 0.84 8.95 17.95
C ARG A 7 1.87 8.19 17.14
N GLN A 8 2.20 6.97 17.58
CA GLN A 8 3.18 6.14 16.87
C GLN A 8 2.62 5.58 15.56
N LEU A 9 1.38 5.10 15.57
CA LEU A 9 0.75 4.58 14.36
C LEU A 9 0.69 5.66 13.27
N ASN A 10 0.36 6.90 13.62
CA ASN A 10 0.32 8.01 12.66
C ASN A 10 1.72 8.38 12.14
N ARG A 11 2.77 8.29 12.97
CA ARG A 11 4.16 8.45 12.50
C ARG A 11 4.56 7.36 11.50
N LEU A 12 4.17 6.12 11.76
CA LEU A 12 4.43 5.00 10.85
C LEU A 12 3.67 5.14 9.52
N LEU A 13 2.43 5.63 9.57
CA LEU A 13 1.63 5.95 8.38
C LEU A 13 2.27 7.08 7.56
N GLU A 14 2.79 8.12 8.22
CA GLU A 14 3.54 9.20 7.57
C GLU A 14 4.82 8.68 6.89
N GLN A 15 5.61 7.86 7.58
CA GLN A 15 6.82 7.24 7.02
C GLN A 15 6.51 6.45 5.75
N GLN A 16 5.49 5.58 5.80
CA GLN A 16 5.07 4.80 4.62
C GLN A 16 4.51 5.68 3.51
N TYR A 17 3.74 6.72 3.85
CA TYR A 17 3.24 7.67 2.87
C TYR A 17 4.40 8.32 2.09
N LEU A 18 5.42 8.82 2.80
CA LEU A 18 6.59 9.44 2.19
C LEU A 18 7.45 8.43 1.41
N GLN A 19 7.64 7.21 1.93
CA GLN A 19 8.36 6.15 1.22
C GLN A 19 7.69 5.83 -0.13
N ARG A 20 6.35 5.75 -0.16
CA ARG A 20 5.60 5.49 -1.40
C ARG A 20 5.71 6.60 -2.43
N LEU A 21 5.95 7.84 -2.01
CA LEU A 21 6.27 8.93 -2.94
C LEU A 21 7.60 8.65 -3.66
N ALA A 22 8.60 8.12 -2.96
CA ALA A 22 9.91 7.77 -3.55
C ALA A 22 9.81 6.62 -4.57
N GLU A 23 8.86 5.70 -4.36
CA GLU A 23 8.69 4.47 -5.13
C GLU A 23 7.63 4.60 -6.24
N ASN A 24 6.99 5.76 -6.39
CA ASN A 24 5.82 5.97 -7.26
C ASN A 24 4.63 5.03 -6.96
N ASN A 25 4.48 4.64 -5.69
CA ASN A 25 3.41 3.76 -5.18
C ASN A 25 2.31 4.54 -4.43
N PHE A 26 2.14 5.83 -4.73
CA PHE A 26 1.15 6.69 -4.10
C PHE A 26 -0.26 6.53 -4.69
N LEU A 27 -1.26 7.06 -4.00
CA LEU A 27 -2.62 7.15 -4.52
C LEU A 27 -2.65 8.14 -5.69
N PRO A 28 -3.06 7.74 -6.90
CA PRO A 28 -3.18 8.69 -8.01
C PRO A 28 -4.23 9.77 -7.70
N PRO A 29 -4.24 10.90 -8.40
CA PRO A 29 -5.29 11.90 -8.22
C PRO A 29 -6.67 11.32 -8.54
N PHE A 30 -7.67 11.61 -7.70
CA PHE A 30 -9.06 11.21 -7.91
C PHE A 30 -9.80 12.24 -8.76
N SER A 31 -10.45 11.76 -9.82
CA SER A 31 -11.32 12.58 -10.68
C SER A 31 -12.61 11.83 -10.99
N ASP A 32 -13.75 12.51 -10.89
CA ASP A 32 -15.06 11.97 -11.23
C ASP A 32 -16.08 13.09 -11.52
N ILE A 33 -17.22 12.74 -12.11
CA ILE A 33 -18.35 13.64 -12.34
C ILE A 33 -19.52 13.18 -11.47
N LEU A 34 -19.76 13.92 -10.39
CA LEU A 34 -20.84 13.65 -9.46
C LEU A 34 -22.15 14.24 -9.99
N LYS A 35 -23.20 13.42 -10.05
CA LYS A 35 -24.54 13.89 -10.45
C LYS A 35 -25.22 14.63 -9.30
N ARG A 36 -25.91 15.70 -9.62
CA ARG A 36 -26.77 16.44 -8.68
C ARG A 36 -28.20 15.92 -8.74
N LYS A 37 -29.00 16.22 -7.72
CA LYS A 37 -30.43 15.86 -7.69
C LYS A 37 -31.22 16.51 -8.83
N ALA A 38 -30.83 17.72 -9.25
CA ALA A 38 -31.41 18.40 -10.40
C ALA A 38 -30.90 17.80 -11.72
N VAL A 39 -31.82 17.45 -12.62
CA VAL A 39 -31.50 16.81 -13.91
C VAL A 39 -30.57 17.69 -14.73
N GLY A 40 -29.47 17.10 -15.22
CA GLY A 40 -28.49 17.76 -16.09
C GLY A 40 -27.46 18.61 -15.37
N GLN A 41 -27.51 18.72 -14.03
CA GLN A 41 -26.47 19.39 -13.25
C GLN A 41 -25.47 18.38 -12.67
N THR A 42 -24.20 18.77 -12.62
CA THR A 42 -23.10 17.91 -12.13
C THR A 42 -22.05 18.70 -11.37
N VAL A 43 -21.22 18.01 -10.60
CA VAL A 43 -19.99 18.56 -10.01
C VAL A 43 -18.83 17.73 -10.57
N SER A 44 -17.99 18.34 -11.38
CA SER A 44 -16.74 17.75 -11.81
C SER A 44 -15.72 17.91 -10.69
N VAL A 45 -15.22 16.79 -10.18
CA VAL A 45 -14.08 16.69 -9.28
C VAL A 45 -12.88 16.32 -10.13
N GLU A 46 -11.84 17.15 -10.13
CA GLU A 46 -10.67 16.96 -10.98
C GLU A 46 -9.40 17.00 -10.14
N GLY A 47 -8.60 15.93 -10.22
CA GLY A 47 -7.24 15.89 -9.67
C GLY A 47 -7.19 16.02 -8.14
N LEU A 48 -8.16 15.45 -7.43
CA LEU A 48 -8.20 15.48 -5.97
C LEU A 48 -7.08 14.60 -5.39
N GLU A 49 -6.13 15.22 -4.70
CA GLU A 49 -4.99 14.53 -4.12
C GLU A 49 -5.06 14.49 -2.59
N PHE A 50 -4.63 13.37 -2.02
CA PHE A 50 -4.72 13.10 -0.59
C PHE A 50 -3.35 13.13 0.09
N GLY A 51 -3.36 13.62 1.32
CA GLY A 51 -2.22 13.67 2.21
C GLY A 51 -2.07 12.42 3.07
N THR A 52 -1.24 12.56 4.10
CA THR A 52 -0.92 11.49 5.04
C THR A 52 -2.18 10.96 5.73
N PRO A 53 -2.41 9.63 5.74
CA PRO A 53 -3.48 9.01 6.51
C PRO A 53 -3.24 9.18 8.01
N MET A 54 -4.25 9.68 8.72
CA MET A 54 -4.23 9.88 10.16
C MET A 54 -5.36 9.10 10.84
N LEU A 55 -5.00 8.19 11.74
CA LEU A 55 -5.95 7.46 12.57
C LEU A 55 -6.43 8.32 13.76
N SER A 56 -7.70 8.12 14.09
CA SER A 56 -8.38 8.61 15.28
C SER A 56 -9.23 7.49 15.89
N PHE A 57 -9.22 7.42 17.22
CA PHE A 57 -9.94 6.41 18.00
C PHE A 57 -11.18 7.00 18.70
N SER A 58 -11.67 8.16 18.26
CA SER A 58 -12.85 8.83 18.84
C SER A 58 -14.10 7.94 18.87
N SER A 59 -14.24 7.04 17.89
CA SER A 59 -15.33 6.08 17.74
C SER A 59 -14.96 4.64 18.14
N ALA A 60 -13.70 4.37 18.48
CA ALA A 60 -13.15 3.03 18.69
C ALA A 60 -13.86 2.26 19.82
N SER A 61 -13.91 0.94 19.73
CA SER A 61 -14.47 0.07 20.76
C SER A 61 -13.63 -1.19 20.92
N VAL A 62 -13.40 -1.61 22.17
CA VAL A 62 -12.64 -2.84 22.48
C VAL A 62 -13.35 -4.10 21.97
N SER A 63 -14.61 -3.99 21.55
CA SER A 63 -15.38 -5.08 20.93
C SER A 63 -15.08 -5.28 19.43
N ASP A 64 -14.44 -4.32 18.76
CA ASP A 64 -14.12 -4.38 17.33
C ASP A 64 -12.73 -3.83 17.01
N SER A 65 -12.38 -3.83 15.73
CA SER A 65 -11.06 -3.38 15.23
C SER A 65 -11.17 -2.07 14.43
N LYS A 66 -12.24 -1.29 14.65
CA LYS A 66 -12.54 -0.12 13.82
C LYS A 66 -11.88 1.15 14.34
N ALA A 67 -11.53 2.02 13.40
CA ALA A 67 -11.04 3.36 13.67
C ALA A 67 -11.58 4.35 12.64
N THR A 68 -11.48 5.64 12.96
CA THR A 68 -11.75 6.71 12.01
C THR A 68 -10.42 7.12 11.37
N LEU A 69 -10.37 7.13 10.03
CA LEU A 69 -9.22 7.59 9.27
C LEU A 69 -9.54 8.94 8.61
N THR A 70 -8.61 9.88 8.70
CA THR A 70 -8.68 11.17 8.02
C THR A 70 -7.53 11.30 7.02
N LEU A 71 -7.86 11.73 5.81
CA LEU A 71 -6.92 12.11 4.75
C LEU A 71 -7.11 13.61 4.48
N ASN A 72 -6.07 14.41 4.66
CA ASN A 72 -6.12 15.80 4.22
C ASN A 72 -6.24 15.86 2.70
N ILE A 73 -6.99 16.83 2.19
CA ILE A 73 -7.07 17.09 0.76
C ILE A 73 -6.05 18.19 0.45
N ILE A 74 -5.05 17.83 -0.34
CA ILE A 74 -3.89 18.69 -0.56
C ILE A 74 -4.10 19.60 -1.78
N SER A 75 -4.70 19.07 -2.84
CA SER A 75 -4.99 19.79 -4.07
C SER A 75 -6.18 19.17 -4.79
N GLY A 76 -6.74 19.93 -5.73
CA GLY A 76 -7.81 19.48 -6.63
C GLY A 76 -8.64 20.65 -7.13
N THR A 77 -9.53 20.40 -8.07
CA THR A 77 -10.46 21.40 -8.60
C THR A 77 -11.89 20.86 -8.53
N LEU A 78 -12.81 21.70 -8.07
CA LEU A 78 -14.25 21.44 -8.11
C LEU A 78 -14.90 22.41 -9.07
N THR A 79 -15.61 21.89 -10.07
CA THR A 79 -16.39 22.69 -11.01
C THR A 79 -17.85 22.28 -10.95
N PHE A 80 -18.70 23.18 -10.47
CA PHE A 80 -20.14 23.03 -10.44
C PHE A 80 -20.72 23.41 -11.79
N ASN A 81 -21.28 22.43 -12.51
CA ASN A 81 -21.90 22.59 -13.81
C ASN A 81 -23.43 22.56 -13.65
N GLY A 82 -24.12 23.55 -14.21
CA GLY A 82 -25.56 23.69 -14.08
C GLY A 82 -26.00 25.15 -14.22
N GLU A 83 -27.05 25.52 -13.49
CA GLU A 83 -27.63 26.89 -13.56
C GLU A 83 -26.67 27.99 -13.09
N LEU A 84 -25.79 27.68 -12.14
CA LEU A 84 -24.77 28.59 -11.63
C LEU A 84 -23.41 27.91 -11.71
N LEU A 85 -22.59 28.38 -12.64
CA LEU A 85 -21.21 27.97 -12.76
C LEU A 85 -20.38 28.48 -11.56
N ARG A 86 -19.71 27.57 -10.86
CA ARG A 86 -18.72 27.90 -9.82
C ARG A 86 -17.51 26.99 -9.97
N SER A 87 -16.31 27.52 -9.87
CA SER A 87 -15.07 26.74 -9.89
C SER A 87 -14.17 27.12 -8.72
N TYR A 88 -13.68 26.10 -8.00
CA TYR A 88 -12.85 26.25 -6.82
C TYR A 88 -11.59 25.40 -6.97
N VAL A 89 -10.43 26.01 -6.76
CA VAL A 89 -9.19 25.27 -6.55
C VAL A 89 -9.06 25.00 -5.06
N ILE A 90 -8.83 23.74 -4.73
CA ILE A 90 -8.58 23.24 -3.39
C ILE A 90 -7.09 23.31 -3.10
N THR A 91 -6.74 23.77 -1.91
CA THR A 91 -5.38 23.74 -1.38
C THR A 91 -5.38 23.22 0.05
N GLU A 92 -4.27 22.63 0.48
CA GLU A 92 -4.10 22.10 1.83
C GLU A 92 -4.40 23.16 2.91
N ALA A 93 -4.05 24.43 2.65
CA ALA A 93 -4.28 25.55 3.56
C ALA A 93 -5.76 25.78 3.91
N GLN A 94 -6.70 25.28 3.12
CA GLN A 94 -8.13 25.37 3.42
C GLN A 94 -8.58 24.40 4.52
N GLY A 95 -7.79 23.36 4.80
CA GLY A 95 -8.09 22.36 5.81
C GLY A 95 -9.22 21.40 5.43
N HIS A 96 -9.51 21.23 4.12
CA HIS A 96 -10.45 20.20 3.68
C HIS A 96 -9.85 18.81 3.90
N SER A 97 -10.70 17.87 4.27
CA SER A 97 -10.29 16.50 4.55
C SER A 97 -11.38 15.51 4.15
N LEU A 98 -10.97 14.30 3.80
CA LEU A 98 -11.82 13.13 3.68
C LEU A 98 -11.72 12.31 4.96
N THR A 99 -12.86 11.90 5.51
CA THR A 99 -12.93 11.01 6.68
C THR A 99 -13.66 9.74 6.32
N MET A 100 -13.18 8.60 6.80
CA MET A 100 -13.77 7.28 6.57
C MET A 100 -13.69 6.40 7.82
N GLU A 101 -14.57 5.42 7.93
CA GLU A 101 -14.46 4.30 8.86
C GLU A 101 -13.59 3.22 8.22
N VAL A 102 -12.60 2.73 8.95
CA VAL A 102 -11.69 1.66 8.50
C VAL A 102 -11.68 0.52 9.50
N ASP A 103 -11.54 -0.69 8.99
CA ASP A 103 -11.38 -1.91 9.78
C ASP A 103 -9.93 -2.38 9.68
N LEU A 104 -9.26 -2.51 10.81
CA LEU A 104 -7.88 -3.02 10.85
C LEU A 104 -7.90 -4.53 10.65
N GLN A 105 -7.04 -5.01 9.74
CA GLN A 105 -7.09 -6.40 9.28
C GLN A 105 -5.82 -7.14 9.62
N THR A 106 -5.98 -8.45 9.81
CA THR A 106 -4.88 -9.38 9.98
C THR A 106 -4.58 -10.05 8.64
N VAL A 107 -3.36 -9.93 8.13
CA VAL A 107 -2.91 -10.64 6.91
C VAL A 107 -1.82 -11.62 7.31
N ARG A 108 -2.08 -12.93 7.21
CA ARG A 108 -1.09 -13.97 7.52
C ARG A 108 -0.43 -14.46 6.25
N GLY A 109 0.90 -14.38 6.17
CA GLY A 109 1.66 -14.98 5.08
C GLY A 109 1.73 -16.51 5.21
N GLU A 110 1.78 -17.22 4.07
CA GLU A 110 1.92 -18.68 4.02
C GLU A 110 3.39 -19.14 4.00
N VAL A 111 4.27 -18.42 3.29
CA VAL A 111 5.71 -18.75 3.20
C VAL A 111 6.54 -17.92 4.18
N ALA A 112 6.25 -16.62 4.28
CA ALA A 112 6.77 -15.78 5.35
C ALA A 112 5.76 -15.87 6.50
N PRO A 113 6.05 -16.56 7.62
CA PRO A 113 5.10 -16.83 8.68
C PRO A 113 4.88 -15.58 9.55
N TYR A 114 4.78 -14.39 8.96
CA TYR A 114 4.45 -13.16 9.67
C TYR A 114 2.94 -12.89 9.56
N GLY A 115 2.32 -12.60 10.69
CA GLY A 115 0.99 -12.02 10.80
C GLY A 115 1.06 -10.51 10.80
N ARG A 116 0.50 -9.86 9.80
CA ARG A 116 0.54 -8.40 9.65
C ARG A 116 -0.72 -7.76 10.19
N VAL A 117 -0.54 -6.65 10.88
CA VAL A 117 -1.58 -5.68 11.21
C VAL A 117 -1.59 -4.67 10.09
N ALA A 118 -2.66 -4.60 9.31
CA ALA A 118 -2.73 -3.72 8.15
C ALA A 118 -4.00 -2.87 8.14
N LEU A 119 -3.86 -1.67 7.58
CA LEU A 119 -4.95 -0.77 7.22
C LEU A 119 -5.18 -0.86 5.71
N ASN A 120 -6.39 -1.20 5.29
CA ASN A 120 -6.77 -1.28 3.89
C ASN A 120 -7.74 -0.17 3.50
N LEU A 121 -7.28 0.84 2.75
CA LEU A 121 -8.12 1.94 2.29
C LEU A 121 -9.23 1.48 1.32
N ALA A 122 -9.01 0.40 0.56
CA ALA A 122 -10.01 -0.15 -0.37
C ALA A 122 -11.24 -0.75 0.33
N LYS A 123 -11.16 -0.98 1.64
CA LYS A 123 -12.28 -1.44 2.47
C LYS A 123 -12.84 -0.34 3.37
N GLY A 124 -12.43 0.91 3.15
CA GLY A 124 -13.01 2.07 3.82
C GLY A 124 -14.51 2.19 3.54
N ALA A 125 -15.25 2.68 4.52
CA ALA A 125 -16.69 2.90 4.41
C ALA A 125 -17.10 4.24 5.03
N LYS A 126 -18.31 4.70 4.70
CA LYS A 126 -18.89 5.95 5.24
C LYS A 126 -17.98 7.15 4.97
N PHE A 127 -17.58 7.33 3.72
CA PHE A 127 -16.78 8.47 3.30
C PHE A 127 -17.57 9.75 3.54
N THR A 128 -16.94 10.69 4.22
CA THR A 128 -17.52 12.01 4.53
C THR A 128 -16.48 13.08 4.28
N SER A 129 -16.91 14.24 3.78
CA SER A 129 -16.02 15.36 3.56
C SER A 129 -16.76 16.68 3.74
N LYS A 130 -16.02 17.76 3.97
CA LYS A 130 -16.53 19.13 4.00
C LYS A 130 -16.21 19.86 2.69
N LEU A 131 -16.25 19.15 1.57
CA LEU A 131 -15.99 19.71 0.23
C LEU A 131 -17.20 20.48 -0.33
N PHE A 132 -18.42 20.12 0.11
CA PHE A 132 -19.64 20.77 -0.33
C PHE A 132 -20.16 21.67 0.80
N ASP A 133 -20.43 22.94 0.49
CA ASP A 133 -20.91 23.94 1.45
C ASP A 133 -22.25 23.56 2.10
N ASP A 134 -22.51 24.14 3.29
CA ASP A 134 -23.56 23.73 4.23
C ASP A 134 -25.02 24.13 3.86
N GLU A 135 -25.30 24.70 2.67
CA GLU A 135 -26.61 25.29 2.36
C GLU A 135 -27.37 24.67 1.16
N GLU A 136 -26.95 23.52 0.61
CA GLU A 136 -27.68 22.88 -0.49
C GLU A 136 -28.58 21.73 -0.02
N GLU A 137 -29.87 21.73 -0.41
CA GLU A 137 -30.78 20.55 -0.33
C GLU A 137 -30.22 19.31 -1.07
N ASP A 138 -29.17 19.49 -1.87
CA ASP A 138 -28.46 18.50 -2.66
C ASP A 138 -27.21 17.92 -1.96
N LYS A 139 -26.80 18.48 -0.82
CA LYS A 139 -25.55 18.11 -0.12
C LYS A 139 -25.50 16.63 0.23
N ASP A 140 -26.58 16.07 0.76
CA ASP A 140 -26.65 14.65 1.11
C ASP A 140 -26.57 13.75 -0.13
N HIS A 141 -27.13 14.18 -1.26
CA HIS A 141 -27.06 13.46 -2.52
C HIS A 141 -25.63 13.48 -3.08
N LEU A 142 -24.97 14.64 -3.07
CA LEU A 142 -23.57 14.78 -3.48
C LEU A 142 -22.62 13.95 -2.60
N HIS A 143 -22.84 13.92 -1.29
CA HIS A 143 -22.08 13.03 -0.40
C HIS A 143 -22.26 11.56 -0.75
N GLN A 144 -23.48 11.11 -1.07
CA GLN A 144 -23.72 9.74 -1.50
C GLN A 144 -23.05 9.41 -2.84
N GLN A 145 -23.04 10.35 -3.79
CA GLN A 145 -22.30 10.16 -5.05
C GLN A 145 -20.79 10.07 -4.80
N LEU A 146 -20.25 10.96 -3.96
CA LEU A 146 -18.83 10.98 -3.61
C LEU A 146 -18.41 9.69 -2.88
N ASP A 147 -19.22 9.22 -1.93
CA ASP A 147 -19.00 7.98 -1.17
C ASP A 147 -18.90 6.77 -2.10
N ARG A 148 -19.84 6.65 -3.07
CA ARG A 148 -19.79 5.60 -4.09
C ARG A 148 -18.56 5.72 -4.98
N ALA A 149 -18.29 6.91 -5.51
CA ALA A 149 -17.19 7.15 -6.43
C ALA A 149 -15.82 6.85 -5.79
N LEU A 150 -15.62 7.27 -4.54
CA LEU A 150 -14.40 6.97 -3.78
C LEU A 150 -14.28 5.48 -3.46
N GLY A 151 -15.40 4.82 -3.09
CA GLY A 151 -15.43 3.37 -2.87
C GLY A 151 -15.03 2.58 -4.12
N ASP A 152 -15.60 2.92 -5.27
CA ASP A 152 -15.27 2.29 -6.56
C ASP A 152 -13.80 2.56 -6.96
N TRP A 153 -13.34 3.79 -6.77
CA TRP A 153 -11.97 4.19 -7.10
C TRP A 153 -10.93 3.49 -6.22
N LEU A 154 -11.08 3.52 -4.89
CA LEU A 154 -10.18 2.83 -3.95
C LEU A 154 -10.25 1.31 -4.11
N GLY A 155 -11.45 0.77 -4.34
CA GLY A 155 -11.66 -0.67 -4.59
C GLY A 155 -10.95 -1.20 -5.83
N ALA A 156 -10.72 -0.34 -6.83
CA ALA A 156 -10.01 -0.68 -8.06
C ALA A 156 -8.48 -0.53 -7.97
N MET A 157 -7.95 0.02 -6.87
CA MET A 157 -6.52 0.27 -6.70
C MET A 157 -5.72 -1.01 -6.44
N PRO A 158 -4.48 -1.10 -6.94
CA PRO A 158 -3.56 -2.15 -6.53
C PRO A 158 -3.27 -2.07 -5.01
N ALA A 159 -3.05 -3.23 -4.38
CA ALA A 159 -2.85 -3.32 -2.93
C ALA A 159 -1.73 -2.41 -2.41
N ARG A 160 -0.61 -2.27 -3.15
CA ARG A 160 0.50 -1.36 -2.83
C ARG A 160 0.11 0.11 -2.58
N CYS A 161 -0.96 0.59 -3.21
CA CYS A 161 -1.41 1.98 -3.08
C CYS A 161 -2.33 2.17 -1.86
N VAL A 162 -3.00 1.11 -1.40
CA VAL A 162 -4.11 1.18 -0.42
C VAL A 162 -3.85 0.41 0.88
N MET A 163 -2.84 -0.45 0.93
CA MET A 163 -2.51 -1.26 2.11
C MET A 163 -1.37 -0.62 2.89
N PHE A 164 -1.61 -0.16 4.12
CA PHE A 164 -0.57 0.34 5.03
C PHE A 164 -0.30 -0.68 6.14
N GLU A 165 0.96 -0.97 6.41
CA GLU A 165 1.36 -1.90 7.46
C GLU A 165 1.52 -1.17 8.79
N LEU A 166 0.84 -1.62 9.83
CA LEU A 166 0.87 -1.01 11.17
C LEU A 166 1.75 -1.80 12.15
N GLY A 167 2.07 -3.06 11.83
CA GLY A 167 2.90 -3.94 12.63
C GLY A 167 2.91 -5.36 12.07
N THR A 168 3.85 -6.16 12.56
CA THR A 168 4.02 -7.58 12.23
C THR A 168 3.90 -8.40 13.51
N VAL A 169 3.70 -9.71 13.37
CA VAL A 169 3.70 -10.69 14.44
C VAL A 169 4.41 -11.89 13.86
N ASP A 170 5.60 -12.18 14.35
CA ASP A 170 6.34 -13.36 13.88
C ASP A 170 5.76 -14.65 14.46
N PHE A 171 5.34 -15.56 13.58
CA PHE A 171 4.90 -16.91 13.96
C PHE A 171 6.02 -17.95 13.79
N ALA A 172 7.23 -17.55 13.39
CA ALA A 172 8.36 -18.45 13.25
C ALA A 172 8.83 -18.98 14.63
N GLY A 173 9.26 -20.25 14.62
CA GLY A 173 9.84 -20.92 15.79
C GLY A 173 8.89 -21.86 16.52
N TYR A 174 9.44 -22.59 17.50
CA TYR A 174 8.79 -23.73 18.18
C TYR A 174 8.66 -23.56 19.72
N ASP A 175 8.97 -22.38 20.23
CA ASP A 175 8.95 -22.08 21.67
C ASP A 175 7.53 -21.81 22.19
N GLU A 176 7.33 -21.87 23.52
CA GLU A 176 6.03 -21.63 24.16
C GLU A 176 5.56 -20.19 24.00
N LEU A 177 6.51 -19.27 23.86
CA LEU A 177 6.23 -17.86 23.66
C LEU A 177 5.99 -17.49 22.19
N THR A 178 6.24 -18.40 21.24
CA THR A 178 5.93 -18.14 19.82
C THR A 178 4.42 -17.94 19.65
N PRO A 179 3.97 -16.84 19.03
CA PRO A 179 2.58 -16.63 18.66
C PRO A 179 2.07 -17.76 17.75
N THR A 180 0.78 -18.07 17.81
CA THR A 180 0.12 -19.05 16.91
C THR A 180 -1.13 -18.48 16.26
N ASN A 181 -1.78 -17.54 16.94
CA ASN A 181 -2.94 -16.80 16.47
C ASN A 181 -2.96 -15.41 17.11
N PHE A 182 -3.61 -14.44 16.47
CA PHE A 182 -3.88 -13.14 17.10
C PHE A 182 -5.18 -12.51 16.59
N ILE A 183 -5.71 -11.59 17.40
CA ILE A 183 -6.82 -10.72 17.03
C ILE A 183 -6.44 -9.27 17.31
N LEU A 184 -7.11 -8.36 16.61
CA LEU A 184 -6.96 -6.91 16.77
C LEU A 184 -8.16 -6.35 17.51
N ARG A 185 -7.93 -5.33 18.33
CA ARG A 185 -8.98 -4.45 18.88
C ARG A 185 -8.52 -3.00 18.88
N THR A 186 -9.46 -2.08 18.97
CA THR A 186 -9.16 -0.66 19.13
C THR A 186 -9.74 -0.13 20.43
N GLN A 187 -9.09 0.88 21.02
CA GLN A 187 -9.55 1.46 22.28
C GLN A 187 -9.30 2.96 22.28
N ALA A 188 -10.33 3.74 22.63
CA ALA A 188 -10.17 5.17 22.92
C ALA A 188 -9.41 5.35 24.24
N ALA A 189 -8.49 6.31 24.30
CA ALA A 189 -7.86 6.69 25.57
C ALA A 189 -8.92 7.26 26.54
N PRO A 190 -8.71 7.18 27.86
CA PRO A 190 -9.61 7.79 28.84
C PRO A 190 -9.87 9.27 28.51
N GLY A 191 -11.14 9.68 28.40
CA GLY A 191 -11.53 11.05 28.06
C GLY A 191 -11.51 11.40 26.56
N ALA A 192 -10.85 10.61 25.71
CA ALA A 192 -10.62 10.92 24.29
C ALA A 192 -11.88 10.91 23.40
N ARG A 193 -13.04 10.53 23.94
CA ARG A 193 -14.34 10.62 23.24
C ARG A 193 -14.98 12.01 23.33
N ILE A 194 -14.51 12.85 24.26
CA ILE A 194 -15.07 14.18 24.49
C ILE A 194 -14.49 15.13 23.45
N ARG A 195 -15.33 15.67 22.55
CA ARG A 195 -14.91 16.50 21.39
C ARG A 195 -14.01 17.70 21.72
N ASN A 196 -14.12 18.23 22.94
CA ASN A 196 -13.38 19.41 23.37
C ASN A 196 -12.23 19.09 24.35
N ALA A 197 -11.92 17.81 24.57
CA ALA A 197 -10.76 17.42 25.37
C ALA A 197 -9.47 17.51 24.54
N ASP A 198 -8.36 17.85 25.18
CA ASP A 198 -7.05 17.98 24.51
C ASP A 198 -6.60 16.67 23.85
N ASN A 199 -6.98 15.53 24.43
CA ASN A 199 -6.69 14.20 23.92
C ASN A 199 -7.81 13.63 23.01
N TYR A 200 -8.71 14.47 22.48
CA TYR A 200 -9.79 13.99 21.62
C TYR A 200 -9.25 13.16 20.45
N GLY A 201 -9.81 11.97 20.29
CA GLY A 201 -9.40 11.02 19.27
C GLY A 201 -8.15 10.20 19.59
N ASP A 202 -7.49 10.41 20.73
CA ASP A 202 -6.41 9.53 21.20
C ASP A 202 -6.93 8.12 21.53
N GLY A 203 -6.02 7.15 21.41
CA GLY A 203 -6.32 5.76 21.63
C GLY A 203 -5.19 4.85 21.20
N ALA A 204 -5.51 3.58 21.08
CA ALA A 204 -4.55 2.54 20.79
C ALA A 204 -5.15 1.39 19.97
N VAL A 205 -4.26 0.68 19.28
CA VAL A 205 -4.52 -0.66 18.74
C VAL A 205 -3.99 -1.67 19.74
N LEU A 206 -4.79 -2.71 20.01
CA LEU A 206 -4.46 -3.83 20.87
C LEU A 206 -4.33 -5.08 20.00
N VAL A 207 -3.22 -5.80 20.17
CA VAL A 207 -2.92 -7.07 19.51
C VAL A 207 -2.92 -8.14 20.58
N PHE A 208 -3.98 -8.94 20.60
CA PHE A 208 -4.12 -10.08 21.51
C PHE A 208 -3.57 -11.30 20.82
N MET A 209 -2.50 -11.86 21.35
CA MET A 209 -1.82 -13.02 20.78
C MET A 209 -2.08 -14.24 21.65
N ARG A 210 -2.45 -15.34 21.01
CA ARG A 210 -2.30 -16.67 21.60
C ARG A 210 -0.88 -17.14 21.35
N LEU A 211 -0.21 -17.54 22.43
CA LEU A 211 1.13 -18.13 22.37
C LEU A 211 1.02 -19.66 22.43
N ARG A 212 1.99 -20.37 21.86
CA ARG A 212 1.99 -21.85 21.77
C ARG A 212 1.88 -22.54 23.14
N GLY A 213 2.35 -21.90 24.22
CA GLY A 213 2.21 -22.40 25.59
C GLY A 213 0.75 -22.53 26.06
N ASN A 214 -0.22 -21.93 25.35
CA ASN A 214 -1.64 -22.01 25.65
C ASN A 214 -2.38 -22.97 24.70
N ALA A 215 -3.08 -23.94 25.29
CA ALA A 215 -3.86 -24.96 24.57
C ALA A 215 -5.16 -24.42 23.93
N THR A 216 -5.71 -23.33 24.47
CA THR A 216 -6.92 -22.69 23.96
C THR A 216 -6.73 -21.19 23.79
N ASP A 217 -7.61 -20.59 22.99
CA ASP A 217 -7.73 -19.14 22.91
C ASP A 217 -8.22 -18.58 24.26
N GLY A 218 -7.90 -17.32 24.52
CA GLY A 218 -8.42 -16.59 25.67
C GLY A 218 -9.83 -16.04 25.43
N GLU A 219 -10.43 -15.45 26.46
CA GLU A 219 -11.69 -14.74 26.34
C GLU A 219 -11.53 -13.43 25.56
N GLN A 220 -12.61 -13.01 24.88
CA GLN A 220 -12.65 -11.73 24.18
C GLN A 220 -12.66 -10.58 25.18
N PRO A 221 -11.89 -9.50 24.97
CA PRO A 221 -11.92 -8.35 25.85
C PRO A 221 -13.27 -7.64 25.75
N ASP A 222 -13.76 -7.12 26.87
CA ASP A 222 -15.00 -6.36 26.95
C ASP A 222 -14.74 -4.87 27.20
N GLY A 223 -15.82 -4.09 27.43
CA GLY A 223 -15.70 -2.66 27.72
C GLY A 223 -15.01 -2.32 29.04
N ALA A 224 -14.79 -3.29 29.93
CA ALA A 224 -14.08 -3.11 31.20
C ALA A 224 -12.56 -3.36 31.06
N TYR A 225 -12.09 -3.83 29.90
CA TYR A 225 -10.67 -4.06 29.66
C TYR A 225 -9.86 -2.75 29.84
N PRO A 226 -8.80 -2.75 30.67
CA PRO A 226 -8.09 -1.53 31.02
C PRO A 226 -7.32 -0.93 29.84
N TYR A 227 -7.17 0.39 29.85
CA TYR A 227 -6.27 1.08 28.91
C TYR A 227 -4.82 0.88 29.38
N LEU A 228 -4.03 0.16 28.59
CA LEU A 228 -2.71 -0.35 29.01
C LEU A 228 -1.54 0.61 28.73
N LEU A 229 -1.77 1.75 28.09
CA LEU A 229 -0.74 2.79 27.94
C LEU A 229 -0.82 3.75 29.14
N PRO A 230 0.22 3.81 29.99
CA PRO A 230 0.24 4.70 31.14
C PRO A 230 0.41 6.17 30.71
N GLU A 231 0.13 7.10 31.63
CA GLU A 231 0.47 8.51 31.45
C GLU A 231 1.99 8.69 31.34
N GLY A 232 2.43 9.58 30.44
CA GLY A 232 3.85 9.84 30.18
C GLY A 232 4.25 9.58 28.72
N ASP A 233 5.55 9.51 28.46
CA ASP A 233 6.08 9.28 27.10
C ASP A 233 6.24 7.78 26.83
N TYR A 234 5.12 7.10 26.66
CA TYR A 234 5.06 5.70 26.25
C TYR A 234 4.28 5.57 24.95
N SER A 235 4.84 4.84 23.99
CA SER A 235 4.19 4.60 22.70
C SER A 235 3.73 3.15 22.54
N ALA A 236 4.22 2.24 23.38
CA ALA A 236 3.89 0.83 23.35
C ALA A 236 3.91 0.15 24.72
N THR A 237 3.14 -0.92 24.85
CA THR A 237 3.13 -1.79 26.04
C THR A 237 2.99 -3.25 25.62
N LEU A 238 3.74 -4.14 26.25
CA LEU A 238 3.63 -5.58 26.06
C LEU A 238 3.31 -6.24 27.41
N VAL A 239 2.24 -7.01 27.48
CA VAL A 239 1.80 -7.72 28.69
C VAL A 239 1.79 -9.23 28.44
N LEU A 240 2.45 -9.97 29.31
CA LEU A 240 2.49 -11.43 29.34
C LEU A 240 1.73 -11.97 30.55
N ASN A 241 0.82 -12.91 30.27
CA ASN A 241 0.04 -13.57 31.29
C ASN A 241 0.92 -14.36 32.28
N LYS A 242 0.56 -14.31 33.56
CA LYS A 242 1.24 -14.99 34.67
C LYS A 242 1.57 -16.47 34.43
N ASP A 243 0.73 -17.20 33.71
CA ASP A 243 0.86 -18.65 33.51
C ASP A 243 2.01 -18.99 32.55
N LEU A 244 2.46 -18.00 31.77
CA LEU A 244 3.56 -18.12 30.82
C LEU A 244 4.88 -17.55 31.35
N LEU A 245 4.91 -16.99 32.56
CA LEU A 245 6.12 -16.37 33.12
C LEU A 245 7.29 -17.34 33.27
N LYS A 246 7.02 -18.62 33.52
CA LYS A 246 8.04 -19.67 33.58
C LYS A 246 8.80 -19.88 32.26
N TYR A 247 8.24 -19.43 31.15
CA TYR A 247 8.87 -19.47 29.82
C TYR A 247 9.53 -18.15 29.43
N ALA A 248 9.34 -17.08 30.22
CA ALA A 248 9.84 -15.75 29.93
C ALA A 248 11.20 -15.52 30.59
N SER A 249 12.28 -15.87 29.89
CA SER A 249 13.62 -15.36 30.23
C SER A 249 13.67 -13.83 30.09
N ALA A 250 14.75 -13.21 30.57
CA ALA A 250 14.94 -11.76 30.39
C ALA A 250 14.97 -11.39 28.89
N GLU A 251 15.58 -12.23 28.05
CA GLU A 251 15.76 -12.02 26.60
C GLU A 251 14.55 -12.45 25.77
N GLY A 252 13.87 -13.54 26.13
CA GLY A 252 12.78 -14.11 25.31
C GLY A 252 11.54 -13.23 25.22
N PHE A 253 11.24 -12.45 26.27
CA PHE A 253 10.12 -11.50 26.24
C PHE A 253 10.47 -10.20 25.50
N GLU A 254 11.76 -9.82 25.48
CA GLU A 254 12.23 -8.68 24.70
C GLU A 254 12.26 -9.00 23.20
N LEU A 255 12.64 -10.22 22.81
CA LEU A 255 12.55 -10.72 21.44
C LEU A 255 11.11 -10.65 20.90
N LEU A 256 10.12 -11.05 21.70
CA LEU A 256 8.72 -10.87 21.33
C LEU A 256 8.34 -9.40 21.14
N ALA A 257 8.94 -8.47 21.88
CA ALA A 257 8.75 -7.07 21.61
C ALA A 257 9.36 -6.74 20.23
N THR A 258 10.64 -6.99 19.97
CA THR A 258 11.30 -6.61 18.71
C THR A 258 10.62 -7.15 17.45
N LEU A 259 9.97 -8.32 17.52
CA LEU A 259 9.29 -8.97 16.38
C LEU A 259 7.95 -8.34 15.99
N LEU A 260 7.51 -7.31 16.71
CA LEU A 260 6.21 -6.67 16.52
C LEU A 260 6.23 -5.39 15.66
N PHE A 261 7.41 -4.97 15.19
CA PHE A 261 7.62 -3.65 14.58
C PHE A 261 8.18 -3.76 13.16
N PRO A 262 7.70 -2.94 12.20
CA PRO A 262 8.21 -2.92 10.83
C PRO A 262 9.69 -2.54 10.77
N GLU A 263 10.40 -2.99 9.73
CA GLU A 263 11.87 -3.02 9.57
C GLU A 263 12.64 -1.75 9.98
N LEU A 264 12.01 -0.57 9.96
CA LEU A 264 12.64 0.70 10.32
C LEU A 264 12.46 1.11 11.78
N ASN A 265 11.84 0.29 12.63
CA ASN A 265 11.56 0.65 14.02
C ASN A 265 11.92 -0.48 15.00
N ALA A 266 12.31 -0.11 16.22
CA ALA A 266 12.56 -1.05 17.31
C ALA A 266 11.90 -0.59 18.60
N PHE A 267 11.47 -1.54 19.42
CA PHE A 267 11.02 -1.24 20.78
C PHE A 267 12.19 -1.04 21.72
N VAL A 268 12.19 0.12 22.34
CA VAL A 268 13.13 0.53 23.37
C VAL A 268 12.42 0.42 24.70
N LYS A 269 12.76 -0.62 25.46
CA LYS A 269 12.24 -0.85 26.80
C LYS A 269 12.63 0.30 27.74
N THR A 270 11.65 0.84 28.45
CA THR A 270 11.84 1.88 29.46
C THR A 270 11.58 1.34 30.87
N ALA A 271 10.59 0.45 31.03
CA ALA A 271 10.25 -0.15 32.32
C ALA A 271 9.80 -1.61 32.19
N ASP A 272 10.02 -2.40 33.25
CA ASP A 272 9.70 -3.83 33.35
C ASP A 272 9.13 -4.11 34.75
N HIS A 273 7.88 -4.57 34.81
CA HIS A 273 7.17 -4.79 36.07
C HIS A 273 6.47 -6.14 36.06
N THR A 274 6.44 -6.85 37.19
CA THR A 274 5.73 -8.13 37.34
C THR A 274 4.91 -8.17 38.64
N PRO A 275 3.80 -7.41 38.75
CA PRO A 275 2.92 -7.50 39.91
C PRO A 275 2.16 -8.84 39.97
N LEU A 276 1.61 -9.29 38.84
CA LEU A 276 0.97 -10.59 38.66
C LEU A 276 1.32 -11.11 37.25
N ASP A 277 0.87 -10.38 36.24
CA ASP A 277 1.35 -10.47 34.87
C ASP A 277 2.65 -9.66 34.72
N ARG A 278 3.49 -9.96 33.73
CA ARG A 278 4.69 -9.17 33.41
C ARG A 278 4.37 -8.15 32.32
N ALA A 279 4.64 -6.89 32.58
CA ALA A 279 4.40 -5.78 31.66
C ALA A 279 5.70 -5.04 31.33
N LEU A 280 5.99 -4.90 30.04
CA LEU A 280 7.03 -4.05 29.50
C LEU A 280 6.42 -2.77 28.96
N PHE A 281 6.98 -1.64 29.36
CA PHE A 281 6.60 -0.32 28.87
C PHE A 281 7.77 0.29 28.12
N GLY A 282 7.50 0.92 26.98
CA GLY A 282 8.55 1.50 26.17
C GLY A 282 8.05 2.31 24.99
N ASN A 283 9.00 2.63 24.11
CA ASN A 283 8.76 3.43 22.92
C ASN A 283 9.23 2.70 21.67
N ILE A 284 8.51 2.89 20.58
CA ILE A 284 8.87 2.40 19.26
C ILE A 284 9.62 3.52 18.58
N ASN A 285 10.94 3.36 18.48
CA ASN A 285 11.82 4.38 17.93
C ASN A 285 12.28 3.98 16.53
N PRO A 286 12.43 4.95 15.61
CA PRO A 286 13.03 4.68 14.32
C PRO A 286 14.49 4.24 14.49
N LEU A 287 14.93 3.30 13.67
CA LEU A 287 16.32 2.87 13.60
C LEU A 287 17.21 3.98 13.04
N LEU A 288 18.50 3.98 13.39
CA LEU A 288 19.51 4.93 12.90
C LEU A 288 19.58 5.03 11.36
N MET A 289 19.11 4.00 10.66
CA MET A 289 19.11 3.93 9.19
C MET A 289 17.90 4.61 8.54
N SER A 290 16.92 5.11 9.30
CA SER A 290 15.78 5.86 8.73
C SER A 290 16.23 7.26 8.30
N MET A 291 15.92 7.66 7.07
CA MET A 291 16.22 8.99 6.52
C MET A 291 14.97 9.87 6.45
N LYS A 292 15.11 11.19 6.58
CA LYS A 292 14.02 12.18 6.53
C LYS A 292 14.42 13.41 5.73
N VAL A 293 13.60 13.83 4.77
CA VAL A 293 13.74 15.14 4.11
C VAL A 293 12.93 16.18 4.89
N LYS A 294 13.52 17.34 5.16
CA LYS A 294 12.84 18.47 5.82
C LYS A 294 12.85 19.72 4.92
N PRO A 295 11.74 20.47 4.88
CA PRO A 295 10.39 20.08 5.35
C PRO A 295 9.83 18.88 4.56
N ALA A 296 9.09 18.00 5.22
CA ALA A 296 8.54 16.79 4.58
C ALA A 296 7.23 17.06 3.81
N MET A 297 6.42 18.00 4.29
CA MET A 297 5.07 18.32 3.78
C MET A 297 4.75 19.81 4.01
N GLY A 298 3.67 20.30 3.38
CA GLY A 298 3.13 21.64 3.60
C GLY A 298 3.89 22.78 2.93
N THR A 299 4.94 22.48 2.16
CA THR A 299 5.71 23.48 1.42
C THR A 299 4.94 23.93 0.17
N VAL A 300 4.77 25.24 0.00
CA VAL A 300 4.20 25.85 -1.20
C VAL A 300 5.23 26.80 -1.84
N VAL A 301 5.53 26.61 -3.13
CA VAL A 301 6.54 27.37 -3.87
C VAL A 301 5.90 27.98 -5.12
N PRO A 302 5.89 29.31 -5.29
CA PRO A 302 5.41 29.91 -6.54
C PRO A 302 6.30 29.54 -7.73
N ALA A 303 5.72 29.50 -8.93
CA ALA A 303 6.43 29.23 -10.17
C ALA A 303 7.71 30.10 -10.32
N GLY A 304 8.81 29.48 -10.74
CA GLY A 304 10.13 30.11 -10.87
C GLY A 304 10.84 30.47 -9.56
N GLN A 305 10.25 30.25 -8.39
CA GLN A 305 10.88 30.49 -7.10
C GLN A 305 11.65 29.27 -6.60
N THR A 306 12.45 29.45 -5.55
CA THR A 306 13.28 28.40 -4.97
C THR A 306 12.90 28.05 -3.53
N HIS A 307 13.23 26.83 -3.11
CA HIS A 307 13.07 26.37 -1.74
C HIS A 307 14.17 25.39 -1.34
N GLN A 308 14.65 25.47 -0.10
CA GLN A 308 15.74 24.62 0.40
C GLN A 308 15.18 23.38 1.09
N PHE A 309 15.69 22.20 0.71
CA PHE A 309 15.46 20.93 1.39
C PHE A 309 16.75 20.42 2.02
N GLU A 310 16.60 19.69 3.12
CA GLU A 310 17.73 19.13 3.87
C GLU A 310 17.44 17.70 4.29
N LEU A 311 18.47 16.85 4.29
CA LEU A 311 18.39 15.45 4.69
C LEU A 311 18.82 15.28 6.15
N TYR A 312 18.09 14.46 6.90
CA TYR A 312 18.35 14.13 8.29
C TYR A 312 18.25 12.61 8.51
N ASP A 313 18.93 12.08 9.52
CA ASP A 313 18.77 10.70 9.96
C ASP A 313 17.66 10.54 11.04
N GLY A 314 17.51 9.32 11.56
CA GLY A 314 16.52 8.98 12.59
C GLY A 314 16.68 9.74 13.90
N GLU A 315 17.88 10.23 14.20
CA GLU A 315 18.24 11.03 15.39
C GLU A 315 18.19 12.55 15.11
N ASP A 316 17.61 12.96 13.98
CA ASP A 316 17.53 14.36 13.55
C ASP A 316 18.90 15.04 13.39
N LYS A 317 19.95 14.28 13.04
CA LYS A 317 21.24 14.85 12.63
C LYS A 317 21.27 15.06 11.13
N LYS A 318 21.75 16.23 10.69
CA LYS A 318 21.84 16.59 9.28
C LYS A 318 22.83 15.69 8.55
N GLN A 319 22.40 15.13 7.43
CA GLN A 319 23.18 14.27 6.55
C GLN A 319 23.37 14.92 5.18
N LYS A 320 24.40 14.50 4.45
CA LYS A 320 24.62 14.90 3.06
C LYS A 320 24.03 13.83 2.14
N ALA A 321 23.05 14.21 1.31
CA ALA A 321 22.51 13.31 0.31
C ALA A 321 23.57 12.97 -0.75
N SER A 322 23.55 11.72 -1.24
CA SER A 322 24.34 11.30 -2.40
C SER A 322 23.72 11.76 -3.71
N ALA A 323 22.40 11.95 -3.77
CA ALA A 323 21.69 12.49 -4.91
C ALA A 323 20.37 13.16 -4.47
N TRP A 324 19.92 14.13 -5.24
CA TRP A 324 18.60 14.76 -5.12
C TRP A 324 17.87 14.64 -6.46
N SER A 325 16.56 14.44 -6.40
CA SER A 325 15.68 14.50 -7.57
C SER A 325 14.37 15.20 -7.24
N ALA A 326 13.78 15.83 -8.26
CA ALA A 326 12.46 16.42 -8.21
C ALA A 326 11.61 15.76 -9.31
N LEU A 327 10.39 15.38 -8.99
CA LEU A 327 9.49 14.68 -9.90
C LEU A 327 8.08 15.27 -9.79
N ASN A 328 7.54 15.71 -10.92
CA ASN A 328 6.12 15.97 -11.07
C ASN A 328 5.44 14.69 -11.59
N PRO A 329 4.57 14.04 -10.80
CA PRO A 329 3.90 12.79 -11.20
C PRO A 329 3.04 12.86 -12.46
N GLN A 330 2.61 14.05 -12.87
CA GLN A 330 1.75 14.29 -14.03
C GLN A 330 2.53 14.81 -15.25
N SER A 331 3.79 15.21 -15.09
CA SER A 331 4.60 15.69 -16.22
C SER A 331 5.07 14.55 -17.12
N HIS A 332 5.21 14.89 -18.41
CA HIS A 332 5.73 14.02 -19.46
C HIS A 332 7.16 14.40 -19.88
N ASP A 333 7.69 15.50 -19.35
CA ASP A 333 9.03 16.01 -19.61
C ASP A 333 9.73 16.53 -18.36
N ASP A 334 11.05 16.75 -18.48
CA ASP A 334 11.92 17.22 -17.40
C ASP A 334 11.60 18.64 -16.93
N LYS A 335 11.04 19.49 -17.79
CA LYS A 335 10.79 20.90 -17.45
C LYS A 335 9.67 21.01 -16.43
N GLY A 336 8.61 20.22 -16.59
CA GLY A 336 7.48 20.20 -15.66
C GLY A 336 7.83 19.70 -14.25
N HIS A 337 9.01 19.12 -14.04
CA HIS A 337 9.50 18.70 -12.72
C HIS A 337 10.11 19.86 -11.90
N GLY A 338 10.69 20.85 -12.56
CA GLY A 338 11.60 21.80 -11.96
C GLY A 338 13.00 21.20 -11.78
N THR A 339 13.89 21.89 -11.07
CA THR A 339 15.27 21.41 -10.87
C THR A 339 15.66 21.45 -9.40
N ILE A 340 16.44 20.48 -8.94
CA ILE A 340 17.04 20.49 -7.60
C ILE A 340 18.53 20.24 -7.71
N ASN A 341 19.33 21.06 -7.03
CA ASN A 341 20.79 20.92 -7.07
C ASN A 341 21.29 19.92 -6.01
N ALA A 342 22.60 19.63 -6.04
CA ALA A 342 23.24 18.69 -5.12
C ALA A 342 23.18 19.11 -3.63
N ASP A 343 22.93 20.39 -3.35
CA ASP A 343 22.79 20.91 -1.99
C ASP A 343 21.33 20.92 -1.50
N GLY A 344 20.37 20.45 -2.31
CA GLY A 344 18.95 20.39 -1.97
C GLY A 344 18.16 21.68 -2.24
N LEU A 345 18.72 22.64 -2.99
CA LEU A 345 17.97 23.83 -3.40
C LEU A 345 17.12 23.51 -4.64
N TYR A 346 15.80 23.44 -4.42
CA TYR A 346 14.79 23.25 -5.46
C TYR A 346 14.45 24.58 -6.14
N THR A 347 14.20 24.55 -7.45
CA THR A 347 13.68 25.65 -8.27
C THR A 347 12.44 25.17 -9.02
N ALA A 348 11.31 25.81 -8.78
CA ALA A 348 10.04 25.50 -9.42
C ALA A 348 10.06 25.80 -10.93
N PRO A 349 9.29 25.05 -11.75
CA PRO A 349 9.09 25.35 -13.17
C PRO A 349 8.62 26.80 -13.40
N ALA A 350 8.87 27.32 -14.61
CA ALA A 350 8.26 28.56 -15.05
C ALA A 350 6.73 28.41 -15.16
N ALA A 351 5.99 29.51 -15.02
CA ALA A 351 4.52 29.48 -14.93
C ALA A 351 3.83 28.83 -16.14
N ASP A 352 4.43 28.88 -17.32
CA ASP A 352 3.92 28.26 -18.54
C ASP A 352 4.34 26.80 -18.75
N GLU A 353 5.15 26.24 -17.83
CA GLU A 353 5.58 24.84 -17.77
C GLU A 353 4.95 24.09 -16.57
N VAL A 354 4.17 24.77 -15.70
CA VAL A 354 3.51 24.15 -14.52
C VAL A 354 2.33 23.25 -14.90
N GLY A 355 1.65 23.53 -16.00
CA GLY A 355 0.50 22.73 -16.46
C GLY A 355 -0.84 23.08 -15.82
N GLU A 356 -0.83 23.31 -14.52
CA GLU A 356 -2.00 23.55 -13.67
C GLU A 356 -1.83 24.79 -12.79
N ASP A 357 -2.91 25.23 -12.13
CA ASP A 357 -2.83 26.32 -11.15
C ASP A 357 -2.07 25.92 -9.88
N VAL A 358 -2.17 24.65 -9.50
CA VAL A 358 -1.47 24.03 -8.39
C VAL A 358 -0.94 22.69 -8.86
N LEU A 359 0.35 22.49 -8.73
CA LEU A 359 1.08 21.31 -9.15
C LEU A 359 1.69 20.60 -7.94
N ASN A 360 1.69 19.26 -7.95
CA ASN A 360 2.39 18.48 -6.94
C ASN A 360 3.78 18.07 -7.43
N VAL A 361 4.79 18.23 -6.58
CA VAL A 361 6.17 17.79 -6.84
C VAL A 361 6.68 16.97 -5.66
N ILE A 362 7.29 15.83 -5.98
CA ILE A 362 7.95 14.93 -5.05
C ILE A 362 9.45 15.23 -5.09
N ILE A 363 10.02 15.57 -3.94
CA ILE A 363 11.47 15.69 -3.77
C ILE A 363 11.97 14.39 -3.15
N THR A 364 13.03 13.81 -3.71
CA THR A 364 13.65 12.59 -3.18
C THR A 364 15.15 12.83 -2.95
N ALA A 365 15.62 12.45 -1.77
CA ALA A 365 17.02 12.40 -1.41
C ALA A 365 17.46 10.93 -1.31
N GLU A 366 18.61 10.61 -1.91
CA GLU A 366 19.28 9.33 -1.73
C GLU A 366 20.46 9.48 -0.76
N PHE A 367 20.72 8.45 0.04
CA PHE A 367 21.87 8.36 0.94
C PHE A 367 22.50 6.99 0.83
N LYS A 368 23.80 6.93 0.54
CA LYS A 368 24.55 5.68 0.42
C LYS A 368 25.38 5.39 1.66
N LYS A 369 25.30 4.18 2.20
CA LYS A 369 26.13 3.69 3.30
C LYS A 369 26.55 2.26 3.01
N GLY A 370 27.84 2.05 2.68
CA GLY A 370 28.29 0.77 2.15
C GLY A 370 27.69 0.53 0.76
N ASP A 371 27.17 -0.68 0.54
CA ASP A 371 26.48 -1.07 -0.70
C ASP A 371 24.97 -0.70 -0.67
N ASP A 372 24.45 -0.29 0.49
CA ASP A 372 23.04 0.04 0.67
C ASP A 372 22.73 1.50 0.27
N THR A 373 21.58 1.69 -0.38
CA THR A 373 21.04 3.01 -0.72
C THR A 373 19.70 3.22 -0.02
N TYR A 374 19.62 4.25 0.81
CA TYR A 374 18.43 4.67 1.53
C TYR A 374 17.78 5.86 0.82
N LYS A 375 16.45 5.92 0.81
CA LYS A 375 15.69 7.01 0.20
C LYS A 375 14.81 7.69 1.23
N ALA A 376 14.65 8.99 1.10
CA ALA A 376 13.66 9.77 1.83
C ALA A 376 13.04 10.79 0.88
N SER A 377 11.74 11.03 1.03
CA SER A 377 11.01 11.95 0.17
C SER A 377 10.23 13.00 0.95
N ALA A 378 9.96 14.10 0.27
CA ALA A 378 9.09 15.17 0.70
C ALA A 378 8.12 15.53 -0.43
N ARG A 379 7.01 16.16 -0.05
CA ARG A 379 6.00 16.66 -0.98
C ARG A 379 5.93 18.17 -0.90
N LEU A 380 5.90 18.83 -2.05
CA LEU A 380 5.67 20.27 -2.16
C LEU A 380 4.60 20.58 -3.21
N LEU A 381 3.93 21.72 -3.04
CA LEU A 381 3.02 22.28 -4.03
C LEU A 381 3.69 23.44 -4.77
N VAL A 382 3.60 23.44 -6.10
CA VAL A 382 3.98 24.59 -6.93
C VAL A 382 2.72 25.33 -7.36
N THR A 383 2.63 26.63 -7.07
CA THR A 383 1.51 27.46 -7.55
C THR A 383 1.91 28.20 -8.81
N SER A 384 0.99 28.37 -9.76
CA SER A 384 1.24 29.06 -11.03
C SER A 384 1.61 30.54 -10.87
N ALA A 385 1.24 31.15 -9.74
CA ALA A 385 1.53 32.54 -9.38
C ALA A 385 1.72 32.68 -7.86
N GLN A 386 2.23 33.83 -7.36
CA GLN A 386 2.25 34.08 -5.91
C GLN A 386 0.84 34.31 -5.37
N VAL A 387 -0.02 34.97 -6.15
CA VAL A 387 -1.38 35.33 -5.75
C VAL A 387 -2.40 34.65 -6.65
N LEU A 388 -2.85 33.48 -6.22
CA LEU A 388 -3.91 32.72 -6.87
C LEU A 388 -5.26 33.04 -6.20
N ALA A 389 -5.88 34.17 -6.57
CA ALA A 389 -7.17 34.60 -6.03
C ALA A 389 -8.30 33.59 -6.34
N MET A 390 -9.04 33.20 -5.31
CA MET A 390 -10.10 32.19 -5.36
C MET A 390 -11.40 32.70 -4.70
N PRO A 391 -12.58 32.31 -5.21
CA PRO A 391 -12.79 31.64 -6.49
C PRO A 391 -12.27 32.53 -7.64
N VAL A 392 -11.85 31.96 -8.77
CA VAL A 392 -11.44 32.78 -9.93
C VAL A 392 -12.64 33.56 -10.48
N ALA A 393 -13.75 32.85 -10.68
CA ALA A 393 -15.06 33.43 -10.77
C ALA A 393 -16.10 32.44 -10.25
N GLY A 394 -17.15 32.94 -9.64
CA GLY A 394 -18.26 32.13 -9.16
C GLY A 394 -19.58 32.84 -9.37
N ALA A 395 -20.59 32.10 -9.80
CA ALA A 395 -21.94 32.60 -9.90
C ALA A 395 -22.75 32.30 -8.64
N TYR A 396 -23.41 33.32 -8.12
CA TYR A 396 -24.11 33.30 -6.85
C TYR A 396 -25.46 33.98 -6.98
N GLN A 397 -26.48 33.42 -6.34
CA GLN A 397 -27.77 34.09 -6.20
C GLN A 397 -27.76 34.98 -4.97
N PRO A 398 -27.93 36.31 -5.10
CA PRO A 398 -27.85 37.24 -3.96
C PRO A 398 -28.80 36.90 -2.80
N ARG A 399 -29.95 36.28 -3.07
CA ARG A 399 -30.91 35.88 -2.02
C ARG A 399 -30.49 34.63 -1.27
N GLN A 400 -29.81 33.69 -1.95
CA GLN A 400 -29.32 32.46 -1.34
C GLN A 400 -27.99 32.72 -0.63
N SER A 401 -27.12 33.55 -1.20
CA SER A 401 -25.82 33.91 -0.61
C SER A 401 -25.88 35.12 0.33
N ALA A 402 -27.01 35.32 1.02
CA ALA A 402 -27.19 36.45 1.94
C ALA A 402 -26.22 36.38 3.14
N ASN A 403 -25.74 35.17 3.49
CA ASN A 403 -24.75 34.93 4.54
C ASN A 403 -23.30 35.22 4.08
N GLY A 404 -23.09 35.50 2.79
CA GLY A 404 -21.82 35.91 2.20
C GLY A 404 -21.15 34.85 1.33
N ILE A 405 -20.11 35.30 0.60
CA ILE A 405 -19.29 34.53 -0.34
C ILE A 405 -17.84 34.72 0.06
N ASP A 406 -17.13 33.62 0.35
CA ASP A 406 -15.73 33.68 0.76
C ASP A 406 -14.79 33.81 -0.44
N VAL A 407 -13.81 34.69 -0.29
CA VAL A 407 -12.73 34.97 -1.25
C VAL A 407 -11.40 34.87 -0.51
N TRP A 408 -10.41 34.22 -1.10
CA TRP A 408 -9.10 33.97 -0.46
C TRP A 408 -7.99 33.85 -1.50
N ASN A 409 -6.73 33.76 -1.03
CA ASN A 409 -5.58 33.42 -1.86
C ASN A 409 -5.24 31.93 -1.69
N ALA A 410 -5.16 31.18 -2.80
CA ALA A 410 -4.66 29.81 -2.82
C ALA A 410 -3.12 29.73 -2.94
N GLY A 411 -2.44 30.88 -3.10
CA GLY A 411 -0.99 30.99 -2.99
C GLY A 411 -0.48 30.88 -1.55
N ASN A 412 0.83 31.03 -1.38
CA ASN A 412 1.51 30.79 -0.10
C ASN A 412 1.10 31.77 1.01
N ASP A 413 0.86 33.04 0.67
CA ASP A 413 0.60 34.09 1.64
C ASP A 413 -0.87 34.53 1.69
N PRO A 414 -1.43 34.83 2.88
CA PRO A 414 -2.76 35.40 2.97
C PRO A 414 -2.79 36.80 2.34
N VAL A 415 -3.78 37.07 1.48
CA VAL A 415 -3.94 38.36 0.79
C VAL A 415 -5.29 38.98 1.14
N ARG A 416 -5.30 40.31 1.30
CA ARG A 416 -6.55 41.08 1.45
C ARG A 416 -7.16 41.38 0.10
N PHE A 417 -8.46 41.60 0.08
CA PHE A 417 -9.19 41.93 -1.15
C PHE A 417 -9.85 43.29 -1.01
N ARG A 418 -9.94 44.02 -2.13
CA ARG A 418 -10.70 45.26 -2.25
C ARG A 418 -11.71 45.17 -3.39
N LEU A 419 -12.84 45.85 -3.22
CA LEU A 419 -13.88 45.96 -4.25
C LEU A 419 -13.41 46.91 -5.37
N LEU A 420 -13.62 46.51 -6.62
CA LEU A 420 -13.42 47.35 -7.80
C LEU A 420 -14.78 47.81 -8.36
N GLY A 421 -14.79 48.99 -8.98
CA GLY A 421 -16.00 49.58 -9.57
C GLY A 421 -17.03 50.04 -8.52
N GLN A 422 -18.30 50.09 -8.91
CA GLN A 422 -19.39 50.45 -8.00
C GLN A 422 -19.69 49.26 -7.07
N PRO A 423 -19.62 49.42 -5.73
CA PRO A 423 -19.89 48.34 -4.79
C PRO A 423 -21.32 47.78 -4.92
N LEU A 424 -21.42 46.47 -5.10
CA LEU A 424 -22.68 45.71 -5.12
C LEU A 424 -22.99 45.02 -3.78
N GLY A 425 -22.17 45.27 -2.76
CA GLY A 425 -22.26 44.68 -1.44
C GLY A 425 -21.13 45.18 -0.54
N GLU A 426 -20.90 44.48 0.56
CA GLU A 426 -19.88 44.79 1.55
C GLU A 426 -18.86 43.65 1.63
N LEU A 427 -17.60 43.99 1.93
CA LEU A 427 -16.50 43.02 2.05
C LEU A 427 -15.89 43.16 3.44
N ALA A 428 -15.83 42.05 4.18
CA ALA A 428 -15.27 42.00 5.53
C ALA A 428 -14.20 40.92 5.63
N TYR A 429 -13.13 41.20 6.37
CA TYR A 429 -12.13 40.19 6.70
C TYR A 429 -12.67 39.25 7.78
N VAL A 430 -12.59 37.93 7.56
CA VAL A 430 -13.15 36.92 8.47
C VAL A 430 -12.08 36.06 9.16
N GLY A 431 -10.80 36.38 8.98
CA GLY A 431 -9.68 35.62 9.54
C GLY A 431 -9.09 34.59 8.57
N GLY A 432 -7.90 34.07 8.89
CA GLY A 432 -7.26 32.99 8.12
C GLY A 432 -6.96 33.33 6.66
N GLY A 433 -6.76 34.62 6.33
CA GLY A 433 -6.52 35.07 4.96
C GLY A 433 -7.76 35.09 4.06
N ARG A 434 -8.96 34.95 4.63
CA ARG A 434 -10.23 34.97 3.91
C ARG A 434 -10.97 36.30 4.13
N SER A 435 -11.63 36.76 3.08
CA SER A 435 -12.56 37.88 3.10
C SER A 435 -13.93 37.40 2.63
N ARG A 436 -15.00 37.85 3.29
CA ARG A 436 -16.37 37.49 2.97
C ARG A 436 -17.08 38.67 2.32
N PHE A 437 -17.56 38.48 1.09
CA PHE A 437 -18.40 39.41 0.38
C PHE A 437 -19.87 39.12 0.66
N VAL A 438 -20.62 40.10 1.18
CA VAL A 438 -22.07 40.00 1.40
C VAL A 438 -22.80 40.84 0.36
N PRO A 439 -23.60 40.24 -0.54
CA PRO A 439 -24.34 40.99 -1.56
C PRO A 439 -25.35 41.96 -0.93
N GLY A 440 -25.34 43.22 -1.38
CA GLY A 440 -26.32 44.23 -0.97
C GLY A 440 -27.58 44.22 -1.86
N GLY A 441 -28.58 45.02 -1.50
CA GLY A 441 -29.83 45.13 -2.29
C GLY A 441 -29.62 45.62 -3.73
N GLN A 442 -28.50 46.30 -4.02
CA GLN A 442 -28.13 46.74 -5.37
C GLN A 442 -27.89 45.57 -6.34
N ALA A 443 -27.37 44.44 -5.83
CA ALA A 443 -27.11 43.25 -6.63
C ALA A 443 -28.37 42.64 -7.26
N GLN A 444 -29.55 42.96 -6.71
CA GLN A 444 -30.84 42.44 -7.17
C GLN A 444 -31.47 43.29 -8.30
N ARG A 445 -30.84 44.41 -8.69
CA ARG A 445 -31.45 45.34 -9.67
C ARG A 445 -31.35 44.88 -11.12
N ARG A 446 -30.44 43.95 -11.44
CA ARG A 446 -30.22 43.44 -12.81
C ARG A 446 -30.26 41.91 -12.80
N VAL A 447 -30.61 41.31 -13.94
CA VAL A 447 -30.61 39.85 -14.11
C VAL A 447 -29.22 39.27 -13.84
N LEU A 448 -28.19 39.92 -14.39
CA LEU A 448 -26.78 39.61 -14.17
C LEU A 448 -26.03 40.89 -13.78
N SER A 449 -25.29 40.84 -12.67
CA SER A 449 -24.31 41.86 -12.26
C SER A 449 -22.99 41.17 -11.92
N VAL A 450 -21.87 41.88 -11.98
CA VAL A 450 -20.57 41.32 -11.60
C VAL A 450 -19.89 42.27 -10.63
N GLN A 451 -19.41 41.75 -9.51
CA GLN A 451 -18.54 42.45 -8.58
C GLN A 451 -17.11 41.97 -8.80
N GLU A 452 -16.23 42.84 -9.28
CA GLU A 452 -14.80 42.56 -9.36
C GLU A 452 -14.14 42.82 -8.01
N LEU A 453 -13.20 41.97 -7.62
CA LEU A 453 -12.30 42.19 -6.49
C LEU A 453 -10.86 42.08 -6.96
N GLN A 454 -9.99 42.84 -6.32
CA GLN A 454 -8.55 42.80 -6.55
C GLN A 454 -7.84 42.38 -5.27
N ALA A 455 -6.90 41.46 -5.44
CA ALA A 455 -5.97 41.08 -4.38
C ALA A 455 -4.99 42.25 -4.10
N GLU A 456 -4.82 42.59 -2.83
CA GLU A 456 -3.91 43.65 -2.37
C GLU A 456 -2.49 43.12 -2.30
N SER A 457 -1.85 43.01 -3.47
CA SER A 457 -0.50 42.48 -3.65
C SER A 457 0.23 43.19 -4.78
N ALA A 458 1.54 42.92 -4.94
CA ALA A 458 2.31 43.39 -6.09
C ALA A 458 1.76 42.80 -7.41
N GLU A 459 1.35 41.53 -7.39
CA GLU A 459 0.58 40.91 -8.47
C GLU A 459 -0.85 41.45 -8.41
N GLN A 460 -1.29 42.20 -9.43
CA GLN A 460 -2.60 42.85 -9.47
C GLN A 460 -3.75 41.89 -9.82
N ASN A 461 -3.71 40.66 -9.33
CA ASN A 461 -4.63 39.59 -9.72
C ASN A 461 -6.06 39.89 -9.25
N ARG A 462 -7.03 39.50 -10.09
CA ARG A 462 -8.45 39.81 -9.89
C ARG A 462 -9.30 38.55 -9.81
N THR A 463 -10.45 38.69 -9.17
CA THR A 463 -11.54 37.71 -9.16
C THR A 463 -12.86 38.42 -9.47
N ALA A 464 -13.84 37.68 -9.98
CA ALA A 464 -15.15 38.18 -10.36
C ALA A 464 -16.25 37.35 -9.71
N LEU A 465 -17.11 38.00 -8.92
CA LEU A 465 -18.32 37.39 -8.37
C LEU A 465 -19.50 37.74 -9.29
N VAL A 466 -20.04 36.75 -9.97
CA VAL A 466 -21.21 36.89 -10.85
C VAL A 466 -22.48 36.77 -10.02
N LEU A 467 -23.20 37.87 -9.88
CA LEU A 467 -24.43 37.97 -9.10
C LEU A 467 -25.64 37.77 -10.02
N VAL A 468 -26.27 36.61 -9.89
CA VAL A 468 -27.38 36.16 -10.74
C VAL A 468 -28.68 36.34 -9.97
N HIS A 469 -29.49 37.33 -10.36
CA HIS A 469 -30.74 37.61 -9.65
C HIS A 469 -31.90 36.73 -10.10
N ASN A 470 -32.01 36.51 -11.42
CA ASN A 470 -33.01 35.65 -12.04
C ASN A 470 -32.32 34.54 -12.85
N GLN A 471 -33.00 33.42 -13.05
CA GLN A 471 -32.48 32.26 -13.78
C GLN A 471 -32.04 32.68 -15.20
N PRO A 472 -30.76 32.46 -15.56
CA PRO A 472 -30.29 32.72 -16.92
C PRO A 472 -30.91 31.70 -17.86
N LEU A 473 -31.63 32.18 -18.88
CA LEU A 473 -32.36 31.33 -19.82
C LEU A 473 -31.50 30.95 -21.05
N VAL A 474 -30.42 31.69 -21.33
CA VAL A 474 -29.54 31.42 -22.48
C VAL A 474 -28.37 30.55 -21.99
N ALA A 475 -28.25 29.34 -22.52
CA ALA A 475 -27.10 28.47 -22.26
C ALA A 475 -25.98 28.77 -23.28
N LEU A 476 -24.78 29.06 -22.78
CA LEU A 476 -23.59 29.30 -23.59
C LEU A 476 -22.60 28.14 -23.54
N ASP A 477 -21.95 27.86 -24.67
CA ASP A 477 -20.88 26.87 -24.81
C ASP A 477 -19.62 27.52 -25.39
N PRO A 478 -18.44 27.35 -24.76
CA PRO A 478 -18.27 26.79 -23.43
C PRO A 478 -18.83 27.72 -22.33
N PRO A 479 -19.45 27.18 -21.26
CA PRO A 479 -19.93 28.00 -20.13
C PRO A 479 -18.76 28.53 -19.28
N PHE A 480 -17.64 27.79 -19.26
CA PHE A 480 -16.42 28.14 -18.54
C PHE A 480 -15.18 27.81 -19.38
N VAL A 481 -14.21 28.71 -19.39
CA VAL A 481 -12.87 28.48 -19.93
C VAL A 481 -11.86 28.71 -18.81
N PRO A 482 -11.37 27.65 -18.15
CA PRO A 482 -10.48 27.76 -17.00
C PRO A 482 -9.06 28.22 -17.36
N LYS A 483 -8.64 28.03 -18.62
CA LYS A 483 -7.30 28.38 -19.09
C LYS A 483 -7.37 29.11 -20.43
N GLN A 484 -7.58 30.42 -20.38
CA GLN A 484 -7.56 31.29 -21.54
C GLN A 484 -6.17 31.92 -21.70
N ALA A 485 -5.50 31.63 -22.81
CA ALA A 485 -4.22 32.28 -23.12
C ALA A 485 -4.39 33.78 -23.39
N PHE A 486 -3.40 34.59 -22.99
CA PHE A 486 -3.35 36.02 -23.29
C PHE A 486 -3.39 36.27 -24.81
N GLY A 487 -4.21 37.22 -25.24
CA GLY A 487 -4.46 37.49 -26.67
C GLY A 487 -5.17 36.35 -27.44
N GLY A 488 -5.42 35.21 -26.80
CA GLY A 488 -6.11 34.07 -27.41
C GLY A 488 -7.58 34.37 -27.69
N THR A 489 -8.20 33.55 -28.54
CA THR A 489 -9.61 33.71 -28.89
C THR A 489 -10.43 32.46 -28.57
N THR A 490 -11.71 32.67 -28.23
CA THR A 490 -12.67 31.59 -27.97
C THR A 490 -13.98 31.90 -28.65
N GLN A 491 -14.52 30.94 -29.39
CA GLN A 491 -15.86 31.08 -29.95
C GLN A 491 -16.91 30.66 -28.92
N LEU A 492 -17.72 31.61 -28.47
CA LEU A 492 -18.88 31.33 -27.62
C LEU A 492 -20.11 31.12 -28.48
N ARG A 493 -20.94 30.14 -28.13
CA ARG A 493 -22.15 29.79 -28.88
C ARG A 493 -23.33 29.66 -27.94
N GLU A 494 -24.50 30.09 -28.39
CA GLU A 494 -25.76 29.74 -27.74
C GLU A 494 -26.12 28.30 -28.14
N VAL A 495 -26.30 27.41 -27.18
CA VAL A 495 -26.58 25.98 -27.42
C VAL A 495 -28.02 25.79 -27.86
N ASN A 496 -28.96 26.40 -27.12
CA ASN A 496 -30.40 26.30 -27.37
C ASN A 496 -30.91 27.69 -27.76
N ARG A 497 -31.16 27.89 -29.06
CA ARG A 497 -31.50 29.20 -29.62
C ARG A 497 -32.92 29.63 -29.27
N ILE A 498 -33.10 30.24 -28.10
CA ILE A 498 -34.41 30.73 -27.62
C ILE A 498 -34.82 31.97 -28.42
N MET A 499 -36.05 32.02 -28.92
CA MET A 499 -36.51 33.09 -29.82
C MET A 499 -35.55 33.31 -31.01
N PRO A 500 -35.46 32.37 -31.95
CA PRO A 500 -34.38 32.32 -32.95
C PRO A 500 -34.36 33.51 -33.93
N ASN A 501 -35.46 34.25 -34.03
CA ASN A 501 -35.61 35.41 -34.91
C ASN A 501 -35.16 36.74 -34.26
N GLU A 502 -34.90 36.75 -32.96
CA GLU A 502 -34.52 37.96 -32.23
C GLU A 502 -33.01 38.18 -32.27
N GLN A 503 -32.60 39.46 -32.13
CA GLN A 503 -31.19 39.83 -32.18
C GLN A 503 -30.45 39.37 -30.91
N ARG A 504 -29.25 38.83 -31.09
CA ARG A 504 -28.31 38.55 -29.99
C ARG A 504 -27.42 39.75 -29.76
N ARG A 505 -27.35 40.20 -28.52
CA ARG A 505 -26.41 41.23 -28.08
C ARG A 505 -25.36 40.60 -27.17
N TRP A 506 -24.14 40.52 -27.69
CA TRP A 506 -22.97 40.09 -26.93
C TRP A 506 -22.32 41.30 -26.26
N ARG A 507 -21.97 41.18 -24.98
CA ARG A 507 -21.30 42.25 -24.23
C ARG A 507 -20.38 41.71 -23.15
N MET A 508 -19.30 42.43 -22.88
CA MET A 508 -18.49 42.23 -21.69
C MET A 508 -19.25 42.74 -20.45
N LEU A 509 -19.34 41.92 -19.40
CA LEU A 509 -19.82 42.33 -18.08
C LEU A 509 -18.67 42.71 -17.15
N SER A 510 -17.49 42.10 -17.34
CA SER A 510 -16.30 42.24 -16.51
C SER A 510 -15.07 41.73 -17.26
N GLY A 511 -13.89 42.25 -16.92
CA GLY A 511 -12.61 41.90 -17.55
C GLY A 511 -12.24 42.77 -18.77
N PRO A 512 -10.95 42.82 -19.14
CA PRO A 512 -10.44 43.71 -20.20
C PRO A 512 -10.45 43.11 -21.61
N GLY A 513 -10.94 41.88 -21.80
CA GLY A 513 -11.12 41.29 -23.13
C GLY A 513 -12.20 41.99 -23.95
N ASN A 514 -12.42 41.50 -25.18
CA ASN A 514 -13.46 42.00 -26.08
C ASN A 514 -14.28 40.85 -26.67
N VAL A 515 -15.55 41.09 -26.99
CA VAL A 515 -16.42 40.12 -27.66
C VAL A 515 -17.04 40.71 -28.92
N SER A 516 -16.95 39.98 -30.03
CA SER A 516 -17.57 40.37 -31.29
C SER A 516 -19.10 40.17 -31.28
N PRO A 517 -19.84 40.80 -32.22
CA PRO A 517 -21.26 40.50 -32.41
C PRO A 517 -21.59 39.03 -32.77
N SER A 518 -20.60 38.25 -33.22
CA SER A 518 -20.73 36.82 -33.49
C SER A 518 -20.40 35.92 -32.29
N GLY A 519 -20.10 36.50 -31.13
CA GLY A 519 -19.74 35.75 -29.92
C GLY A 519 -18.28 35.27 -29.89
N GLN A 520 -17.40 35.82 -30.74
CA GLN A 520 -15.98 35.54 -30.67
C GLN A 520 -15.34 36.43 -29.60
N PHE A 521 -14.88 35.81 -28.52
CA PHE A 521 -14.11 36.48 -27.47
C PHE A 521 -12.62 36.55 -27.83
N THR A 522 -11.98 37.66 -27.49
CA THR A 522 -10.53 37.89 -27.60
C THR A 522 -10.00 38.39 -26.26
N ALA A 523 -9.06 37.65 -25.67
CA ALA A 523 -8.41 37.99 -24.40
C ALA A 523 -7.50 39.21 -24.51
N SER A 524 -7.22 39.84 -23.37
CA SER A 524 -6.24 40.93 -23.28
C SER A 524 -4.81 40.42 -23.54
N THR A 525 -3.97 41.30 -24.09
CA THR A 525 -2.52 41.06 -24.28
C THR A 525 -1.68 41.58 -23.11
N GLN A 526 -2.32 42.11 -22.05
CA GLN A 526 -1.62 42.74 -20.92
C GLN A 526 -0.89 41.76 -19.99
N GLY A 527 -1.14 40.46 -20.10
CA GLY A 527 -0.45 39.45 -19.29
C GLY A 527 -0.86 39.41 -17.81
N ILE A 528 -2.03 39.97 -17.47
CA ILE A 528 -2.55 39.99 -16.09
C ILE A 528 -3.57 38.87 -15.93
N GLN A 529 -3.36 37.98 -14.94
CA GLN A 529 -4.29 36.92 -14.62
C GLN A 529 -5.59 37.48 -14.02
N GLN A 530 -6.71 37.25 -14.71
CA GLN A 530 -8.02 37.78 -14.32
C GLN A 530 -9.17 37.04 -15.02
N PRO A 531 -10.37 37.04 -14.42
CA PRO A 531 -11.56 36.55 -15.07
C PRO A 531 -12.14 37.58 -16.05
N ASN A 532 -12.76 37.06 -17.10
CA ASN A 532 -13.61 37.78 -18.04
C ASN A 532 -15.00 37.18 -17.98
N VAL A 533 -16.03 38.01 -17.95
CA VAL A 533 -17.43 37.56 -17.93
C VAL A 533 -18.12 38.13 -19.16
N VAL A 534 -18.51 37.25 -20.07
CA VAL A 534 -19.22 37.60 -21.32
C VAL A 534 -20.69 37.27 -21.16
N ALA A 535 -21.58 38.20 -21.51
CA ALA A 535 -23.01 37.95 -21.57
C ALA A 535 -23.53 37.90 -23.00
N CYS A 536 -24.49 37.01 -23.25
CA CYS A 536 -25.33 37.00 -24.44
C CYS A 536 -26.77 37.32 -24.03
N GLU A 537 -27.35 38.32 -24.66
CA GLU A 537 -28.72 38.77 -24.40
C GLU A 537 -29.58 38.61 -25.65
N VAL A 538 -30.78 38.06 -25.48
CA VAL A 538 -31.82 38.06 -26.51
C VAL A 538 -32.64 39.34 -26.35
N VAL A 539 -32.56 40.21 -27.36
CA VAL A 539 -33.14 41.56 -27.31
C VAL A 539 -34.24 41.69 -28.36
N ARG A 540 -35.41 42.19 -27.93
CA ARG A 540 -36.53 42.55 -28.81
C ARG A 540 -37.05 43.92 -28.42
N ASN A 541 -37.14 44.83 -29.40
CA ASN A 541 -37.59 46.22 -29.20
C ASN A 541 -36.87 46.96 -28.05
N GLY A 542 -35.57 46.67 -27.84
CA GLY A 542 -34.75 47.29 -26.79
C GLY A 542 -34.90 46.67 -25.39
N VAL A 543 -35.78 45.68 -25.20
CA VAL A 543 -35.97 44.96 -23.94
C VAL A 543 -35.19 43.65 -23.98
N VAL A 544 -34.48 43.32 -22.88
CA VAL A 544 -33.78 42.03 -22.71
C VAL A 544 -34.79 41.00 -22.21
N PHE A 545 -35.04 39.96 -23.01
CA PHE A 545 -35.98 38.88 -22.68
C PHE A 545 -35.30 37.70 -22.01
N ALA A 546 -34.06 37.42 -22.40
CA ALA A 546 -33.29 36.27 -21.94
C ALA A 546 -31.82 36.68 -21.90
N SER A 547 -31.09 36.20 -20.91
CA SER A 547 -29.64 36.39 -20.83
C SER A 547 -28.95 35.12 -20.37
N GLY A 548 -27.68 35.00 -20.75
CA GLY A 548 -26.75 33.95 -20.32
C GLY A 548 -25.36 34.53 -20.21
N TYR A 549 -24.46 33.80 -19.59
CA TYR A 549 -23.07 34.23 -19.43
C TYR A 549 -22.10 33.06 -19.63
N SER A 550 -20.87 33.42 -19.98
CA SER A 550 -19.71 32.54 -20.02
C SER A 550 -18.56 33.23 -19.30
N VAL A 551 -17.76 32.45 -18.59
CA VAL A 551 -16.61 32.94 -17.82
C VAL A 551 -15.33 32.42 -18.45
N LEU A 552 -14.33 33.27 -18.63
CA LEU A 552 -13.02 32.90 -19.15
C LEU A 552 -11.91 33.44 -18.25
N LYS A 553 -11.03 32.57 -17.75
CA LYS A 553 -9.88 32.94 -16.92
C LYS A 553 -8.64 33.14 -17.78
N GLU A 554 -8.17 34.38 -17.90
CA GLU A 554 -6.86 34.65 -18.48
C GLU A 554 -5.76 34.14 -17.56
N THR A 555 -4.82 33.35 -18.07
CA THR A 555 -3.75 32.75 -17.28
C THR A 555 -2.48 32.54 -18.12
N PRO A 556 -1.27 32.65 -17.53
CA PRO A 556 -0.03 32.22 -18.18
C PRO A 556 0.10 30.69 -18.26
N VAL A 557 -0.71 29.95 -17.49
CA VAL A 557 -0.66 28.48 -17.43
C VAL A 557 -1.07 27.89 -18.77
N LYS A 558 -0.16 27.11 -19.36
CA LYS A 558 -0.45 26.25 -20.52
C LYS A 558 -0.70 24.83 -20.02
N PRO A 559 -1.56 24.05 -20.71
CA PRO A 559 -1.60 22.60 -20.48
C PRO A 559 -0.20 22.00 -20.65
N LEU A 560 0.13 20.98 -19.84
CA LEU A 560 1.39 20.25 -20.03
C LEU A 560 1.44 19.69 -21.44
N SER A 561 2.61 19.83 -22.06
CA SER A 561 2.88 19.10 -23.28
C SER A 561 2.85 17.60 -22.98
N SER A 562 2.24 16.84 -23.89
CA SER A 562 2.03 15.42 -23.69
C SER A 562 2.09 14.70 -25.03
N TRP A 563 2.22 13.38 -24.96
CA TRP A 563 2.07 12.51 -26.11
C TRP A 563 0.61 12.56 -26.61
N VAL A 564 0.42 12.35 -27.92
CA VAL A 564 -0.92 12.39 -28.54
C VAL A 564 -1.40 10.99 -28.94
N ALA A 565 -0.47 10.13 -29.35
CA ALA A 565 -0.74 8.78 -29.79
C ALA A 565 0.42 7.85 -29.45
N LEU A 566 0.16 6.54 -29.47
CA LEU A 566 1.16 5.52 -29.22
C LEU A 566 1.75 5.02 -30.54
N GLN A 567 3.07 4.82 -30.55
CA GLN A 567 3.77 4.13 -31.63
C GLN A 567 3.74 2.62 -31.41
N ARG A 568 3.87 2.17 -30.16
CA ARG A 568 3.89 0.75 -29.78
C ARG A 568 3.28 0.57 -28.40
N PHE A 569 2.48 -0.48 -28.24
CA PHE A 569 2.11 -0.99 -26.94
C PHE A 569 2.10 -2.52 -26.97
N THR A 570 3.08 -3.14 -26.31
CA THR A 570 3.30 -4.58 -26.36
C THR A 570 3.49 -5.18 -24.98
N VAL A 571 3.11 -6.46 -24.85
CA VAL A 571 3.33 -7.30 -23.68
C VAL A 571 4.16 -8.53 -24.10
N THR A 572 5.21 -8.82 -23.36
CA THR A 572 6.13 -9.93 -23.65
C THR A 572 6.32 -10.81 -22.42
N VAL A 573 6.59 -12.10 -22.66
CA VAL A 573 6.91 -13.09 -21.62
C VAL A 573 8.28 -13.69 -21.87
N GLY A 574 9.07 -13.77 -20.81
CA GLY A 574 10.47 -14.17 -20.91
C GLY A 574 11.36 -13.02 -21.36
N LYS A 575 12.67 -13.19 -21.18
CA LYS A 575 13.67 -12.17 -21.54
C LYS A 575 13.80 -11.92 -23.06
N SER A 576 12.87 -12.46 -23.87
CA SER A 576 12.81 -12.28 -25.32
C SER A 576 11.83 -11.16 -25.69
N PRO A 577 12.24 -10.17 -26.51
CA PRO A 577 11.35 -9.13 -27.03
C PRO A 577 10.14 -9.68 -27.81
N GLU A 578 10.19 -10.96 -28.23
CA GLU A 578 9.18 -11.60 -29.07
C GLU A 578 8.41 -12.70 -28.35
N GLY A 579 8.61 -12.84 -27.05
CA GLY A 579 7.93 -13.86 -26.25
C GLY A 579 6.44 -13.59 -26.14
N VAL A 580 5.62 -14.47 -26.71
CA VAL A 580 4.14 -14.42 -26.64
C VAL A 580 3.52 -15.58 -25.89
N ARG A 581 4.32 -16.59 -25.51
CA ARG A 581 3.87 -17.78 -24.79
C ARG A 581 4.72 -18.01 -23.55
N GLY A 582 4.06 -18.14 -22.41
CA GLY A 582 4.67 -18.36 -21.11
C GLY A 582 4.12 -19.62 -20.45
N THR A 583 4.82 -20.06 -19.41
CA THR A 583 4.36 -21.13 -18.53
C THR A 583 4.63 -20.73 -17.10
N VAL A 584 3.69 -20.97 -16.19
CA VAL A 584 3.87 -20.74 -14.75
C VAL A 584 3.33 -21.90 -13.94
N GLY A 585 3.96 -22.20 -12.82
CA GLY A 585 3.51 -23.19 -11.85
C GLY A 585 2.22 -22.77 -11.15
N SER A 586 1.47 -23.74 -10.66
CA SER A 586 0.23 -23.52 -9.91
C SER A 586 0.45 -23.35 -8.39
N SER A 587 1.69 -23.20 -7.93
CA SER A 587 2.04 -23.08 -6.51
C SER A 587 1.49 -21.82 -5.85
N GLY A 588 1.25 -20.75 -6.61
CA GLY A 588 0.99 -19.41 -6.08
C GLY A 588 2.26 -18.59 -5.84
N PHE A 589 3.43 -19.24 -5.82
CA PHE A 589 4.71 -18.61 -5.49
C PHE A 589 5.67 -18.55 -6.68
N GLN A 590 5.65 -19.53 -7.59
CA GLN A 590 6.40 -19.37 -8.84
C GLN A 590 5.88 -18.14 -9.60
N GLN A 591 6.81 -17.38 -10.15
CA GLN A 591 6.52 -16.11 -10.78
C GLN A 591 6.97 -16.13 -12.24
N LEU A 592 6.14 -15.61 -13.12
CA LEU A 592 6.45 -15.41 -14.53
C LEU A 592 6.72 -13.93 -14.78
N GLU A 593 7.93 -13.60 -15.23
CA GLU A 593 8.27 -12.23 -15.60
C GLU A 593 7.55 -11.82 -16.90
N VAL A 594 6.83 -10.70 -16.83
CA VAL A 594 6.08 -10.09 -17.93
C VAL A 594 6.57 -8.67 -18.10
N GLU A 595 7.05 -8.31 -19.30
CA GLU A 595 7.51 -6.96 -19.62
C GLU A 595 6.46 -6.25 -20.49
N PHE A 596 6.17 -5.01 -20.14
CA PHE A 596 5.39 -4.08 -20.94
C PHE A 596 6.33 -3.12 -21.62
N THR A 597 6.09 -2.85 -22.89
CA THR A 597 6.76 -1.77 -23.62
C THR A 597 5.71 -0.84 -24.19
N VAL A 598 5.77 0.43 -23.77
CA VAL A 598 4.97 1.51 -24.36
C VAL A 598 5.92 2.51 -25.02
N GLU A 599 5.74 2.77 -26.30
CA GLU A 599 6.45 3.79 -27.05
C GLU A 599 5.43 4.80 -27.55
N THR A 600 5.61 6.08 -27.22
CA THR A 600 4.75 7.16 -27.71
C THR A 600 5.23 7.63 -29.09
N LEU A 601 4.34 8.25 -29.86
CA LEU A 601 4.73 9.00 -31.06
C LEU A 601 5.21 10.40 -30.64
N GLN A 602 6.13 10.96 -31.43
CA GLN A 602 6.49 12.38 -31.31
C GLN A 602 5.27 13.27 -31.48
N ALA A 603 5.18 14.28 -30.62
CA ALA A 603 4.17 15.34 -30.71
C ALA A 603 4.90 16.68 -30.76
N ASP A 604 4.48 17.56 -31.67
CA ASP A 604 5.05 18.90 -31.85
C ASP A 604 6.59 18.94 -32.02
N GLY A 605 7.17 17.86 -32.58
CA GLY A 605 8.61 17.72 -32.80
C GLY A 605 9.41 17.37 -31.55
N ALA A 606 8.75 17.01 -30.43
CA ALA A 606 9.37 16.60 -29.18
C ALA A 606 8.97 15.17 -28.79
N ASP A 607 9.82 14.53 -27.98
CA ASP A 607 9.61 13.22 -27.40
C ASP A 607 8.98 13.35 -26.00
N TYR A 608 7.89 12.64 -25.74
CA TYR A 608 7.18 12.66 -24.46
C TYR A 608 6.99 11.24 -23.93
N LYS A 609 7.30 11.00 -22.67
CA LYS A 609 7.01 9.72 -22.01
C LYS A 609 5.59 9.72 -21.44
N LEU A 610 5.07 8.53 -21.12
CA LEU A 610 4.00 8.41 -20.14
C LEU A 610 4.46 9.04 -18.81
N SER A 611 3.55 9.75 -18.15
CA SER A 611 3.85 10.31 -16.84
C SER A 611 3.92 9.21 -15.76
N PRO A 612 4.61 9.43 -14.62
CA PRO A 612 4.63 8.47 -13.51
C PRO A 612 3.23 8.00 -13.08
N THR A 613 2.25 8.90 -13.09
CA THR A 613 0.85 8.57 -12.77
C THR A 613 0.25 7.60 -13.78
N GLU A 614 0.50 7.78 -15.07
CA GLU A 614 0.04 6.86 -16.13
C GLU A 614 0.72 5.49 -16.00
N ILE A 615 2.04 5.48 -15.77
CA ILE A 615 2.83 4.25 -15.54
C ILE A 615 2.29 3.49 -14.32
N GLY A 616 1.91 4.19 -13.24
CA GLY A 616 1.34 3.58 -12.04
C GLY A 616 0.03 2.82 -12.27
N THR A 617 -0.71 3.14 -13.35
CA THR A 617 -1.97 2.46 -13.72
C THR A 617 -1.79 1.20 -14.57
N LEU A 618 -0.57 0.96 -15.05
CA LEU A 618 -0.29 -0.06 -16.04
C LEU A 618 -0.42 -1.47 -15.41
N THR A 619 -1.23 -2.32 -16.04
CA THR A 619 -1.69 -3.59 -15.45
C THR A 619 -2.06 -4.62 -16.53
N LEU A 620 -2.25 -5.88 -16.12
CA LEU A 620 -2.80 -6.94 -16.96
C LEU A 620 -4.32 -7.02 -16.88
N PHE A 621 -4.92 -7.38 -18.00
CA PHE A 621 -6.31 -7.78 -18.16
C PHE A 621 -6.36 -9.18 -18.77
N ASP A 622 -7.34 -9.97 -18.36
CA ASP A 622 -7.64 -11.25 -18.98
C ASP A 622 -8.46 -11.06 -20.27
N ARG A 623 -8.64 -12.14 -21.05
CA ARG A 623 -9.45 -12.10 -22.28
C ARG A 623 -10.88 -11.59 -22.09
N ALA A 624 -11.48 -11.75 -20.91
CA ALA A 624 -12.82 -11.25 -20.61
C ALA A 624 -12.85 -9.75 -20.26
N GLY A 625 -11.69 -9.10 -20.17
CA GLY A 625 -11.55 -7.71 -19.74
C GLY A 625 -11.54 -7.53 -18.24
N GLN A 626 -11.36 -8.61 -17.47
CA GLN A 626 -11.19 -8.51 -16.03
C GLN A 626 -9.75 -8.11 -15.71
N LYS A 627 -9.58 -7.03 -14.94
CA LYS A 627 -8.29 -6.60 -14.41
C LYS A 627 -7.72 -7.68 -13.47
N VAL A 628 -6.47 -8.06 -13.67
CA VAL A 628 -5.73 -8.95 -12.78
C VAL A 628 -5.29 -8.15 -11.54
N ALA A 629 -5.70 -8.60 -10.36
CA ALA A 629 -5.37 -7.92 -9.11
C ALA A 629 -3.88 -8.07 -8.75
N SER A 630 -3.32 -7.07 -8.06
CA SER A 630 -1.94 -7.10 -7.54
C SER A 630 -1.90 -7.73 -6.15
N LEU A 631 -0.83 -8.47 -5.87
CA LEU A 631 -0.39 -8.78 -4.50
C LEU A 631 0.03 -7.49 -3.79
N CYS A 632 0.05 -7.53 -2.46
CA CYS A 632 0.71 -6.52 -1.65
C CYS A 632 2.23 -6.61 -1.85
N ASP A 633 2.97 -5.50 -1.73
CA ASP A 633 4.42 -5.48 -2.01
C ASP A 633 5.25 -6.42 -1.12
N ASN A 634 4.71 -6.74 0.06
CA ASN A 634 5.30 -7.62 1.06
C ASN A 634 4.76 -9.08 0.99
N GLU A 635 3.88 -9.41 0.04
CA GLU A 635 3.43 -10.79 -0.20
C GLU A 635 4.36 -11.46 -1.23
N GLU A 636 5.03 -12.53 -0.82
CA GLU A 636 5.87 -13.30 -1.75
C GLU A 636 5.05 -14.12 -2.75
N GLY A 637 3.74 -14.32 -2.54
CA GLY A 637 2.92 -15.08 -3.46
C GLY A 637 1.45 -15.13 -3.04
N ILE A 638 0.66 -15.92 -3.77
CA ILE A 638 -0.76 -16.10 -3.53
C ILE A 638 -0.95 -17.16 -2.45
N GLY A 639 -1.34 -16.76 -1.23
CA GLY A 639 -1.68 -17.66 -0.14
C GLY A 639 -3.00 -18.45 -0.33
N LYS A 640 -3.23 -19.47 0.49
CA LYS A 640 -4.37 -20.40 0.38
C LYS A 640 -5.74 -19.73 0.51
N GLU A 641 -5.80 -18.68 1.32
CA GLU A 641 -6.98 -17.86 1.59
C GLU A 641 -7.53 -17.16 0.36
N TYR A 642 -6.71 -16.91 -0.66
CA TYR A 642 -7.17 -16.32 -1.92
C TYR A 642 -7.85 -17.34 -2.85
N GLY A 643 -7.72 -18.63 -2.57
CA GLY A 643 -8.21 -19.70 -3.44
C GLY A 643 -7.52 -19.72 -4.81
N ASN A 644 -8.27 -20.13 -5.83
CA ASN A 644 -7.72 -20.36 -7.16
C ASN A 644 -7.77 -19.09 -8.02
N VAL A 645 -6.74 -18.25 -7.93
CA VAL A 645 -6.68 -16.95 -8.65
C VAL A 645 -5.37 -16.66 -9.38
N TRP A 646 -5.39 -15.63 -10.24
CA TRP A 646 -4.20 -14.98 -10.82
C TRP A 646 -3.91 -13.68 -10.06
N ARG A 647 -2.63 -13.37 -9.86
CA ARG A 647 -2.18 -12.08 -9.28
C ARG A 647 -0.89 -11.59 -9.93
N THR A 648 -0.64 -10.29 -9.84
CA THR A 648 0.62 -9.66 -10.26
C THR A 648 1.39 -9.09 -9.07
N SER A 649 2.71 -8.93 -9.20
CA SER A 649 3.55 -8.15 -8.28
C SER A 649 4.51 -7.26 -9.08
N LEU A 650 4.93 -6.13 -8.51
CA LEU A 650 6.04 -5.32 -9.03
C LEU A 650 7.40 -5.80 -8.50
N THR A 651 7.41 -6.54 -7.40
CA THR A 651 8.61 -7.04 -6.74
C THR A 651 8.82 -8.50 -7.05
N LYS A 652 10.06 -8.86 -7.41
CA LYS A 652 10.48 -10.24 -7.58
C LYS A 652 10.56 -10.91 -6.20
N ASN A 653 9.91 -12.06 -6.02
CA ASN A 653 10.04 -12.86 -4.80
C ASN A 653 11.30 -13.76 -4.83
N ARG A 654 11.54 -14.52 -3.74
CA ARG A 654 12.71 -15.40 -3.62
C ARG A 654 12.72 -16.63 -4.54
N PHE A 655 11.58 -17.05 -5.09
CA PHE A 655 11.44 -18.26 -5.89
C PHE A 655 11.90 -18.06 -7.34
N VAL A 656 12.30 -19.17 -7.97
CA VAL A 656 12.81 -19.20 -9.34
C VAL A 656 11.78 -18.66 -10.34
N LEU A 657 12.23 -17.81 -11.27
CA LEU A 657 11.41 -17.30 -12.37
C LEU A 657 11.06 -18.44 -13.32
N ALA A 658 9.80 -18.56 -13.70
CA ALA A 658 9.34 -19.61 -14.61
C ALA A 658 9.96 -19.53 -16.02
N ASN A 659 10.53 -18.38 -16.36
CA ASN A 659 11.20 -18.05 -17.61
C ASN A 659 12.67 -17.63 -17.38
N GLU A 660 13.31 -18.15 -16.34
CA GLU A 660 14.73 -17.90 -16.08
C GLU A 660 15.60 -18.45 -17.22
N GLY A 661 16.55 -17.63 -17.69
CA GLY A 661 17.44 -17.95 -18.80
C GLY A 661 18.64 -16.99 -18.85
N PRO A 662 19.67 -17.30 -19.66
CA PRO A 662 20.90 -16.52 -19.75
C PRO A 662 20.58 -15.06 -20.05
N MET A 663 21.17 -14.18 -19.25
CA MET A 663 20.95 -12.74 -19.29
C MET A 663 21.41 -12.20 -20.64
N GLN A 664 20.47 -11.80 -21.50
CA GLN A 664 20.81 -10.93 -22.61
C GLN A 664 21.01 -9.53 -22.05
N SER A 665 22.15 -8.91 -22.34
CA SER A 665 22.42 -7.52 -22.01
C SER A 665 21.25 -6.65 -22.49
N ALA A 666 20.76 -5.75 -21.63
CA ALA A 666 19.78 -4.76 -22.01
C ALA A 666 20.42 -3.77 -22.99
N THR A 667 20.52 -4.13 -24.26
CA THR A 667 20.84 -3.17 -25.33
C THR A 667 19.64 -2.22 -25.45
N PRO A 668 19.87 -0.90 -25.58
CA PRO A 668 18.80 0.05 -25.86
C PRO A 668 17.99 -0.43 -27.06
N ARG A 669 16.68 -0.63 -26.88
CA ARG A 669 15.79 -1.20 -27.91
C ARG A 669 15.02 -0.10 -28.65
N GLY A 670 15.61 1.07 -28.84
CA GLY A 670 14.99 2.21 -29.53
C GLY A 670 15.22 3.56 -28.85
N PRO A 671 14.37 4.55 -29.12
CA PRO A 671 14.43 5.88 -28.52
C PRO A 671 13.95 5.83 -27.06
N GLU A 672 14.90 5.71 -26.13
CA GLU A 672 14.62 5.60 -24.69
C GLU A 672 13.94 6.84 -24.11
N ASP A 673 14.02 7.99 -24.78
CA ASP A 673 13.39 9.26 -24.36
C ASP A 673 11.87 9.28 -24.55
N ARG A 674 11.28 8.27 -25.21
CA ARG A 674 9.83 8.12 -25.37
C ARG A 674 9.31 6.70 -25.12
N THR A 675 10.20 5.82 -24.65
CA THR A 675 9.89 4.40 -24.40
C THR A 675 9.87 4.14 -22.89
N ILE A 676 8.82 3.46 -22.44
CA ILE A 676 8.66 2.99 -21.06
C ILE A 676 8.72 1.48 -21.11
N ARG A 677 9.53 0.90 -20.22
CA ARG A 677 9.51 -0.53 -19.92
C ARG A 677 9.19 -0.74 -18.46
N GLN A 678 8.17 -1.55 -18.20
CA GLN A 678 7.80 -1.93 -16.84
C GLN A 678 7.62 -3.44 -16.77
N THR A 679 8.19 -4.04 -15.75
CA THR A 679 8.11 -5.47 -15.51
C THR A 679 7.14 -5.76 -14.38
N LEU A 680 6.29 -6.76 -14.58
CA LEU A 680 5.47 -7.37 -13.54
C LEU A 680 5.81 -8.86 -13.42
N HIS A 681 5.55 -9.40 -12.24
CA HIS A 681 5.65 -10.81 -11.92
C HIS A 681 4.25 -11.39 -11.82
N LEU A 682 3.88 -12.28 -12.74
CA LEU A 682 2.58 -12.93 -12.79
C LEU A 682 2.62 -14.26 -12.02
N HIS A 683 1.66 -14.43 -11.10
CA HIS A 683 1.52 -15.61 -10.25
C HIS A 683 0.19 -16.30 -10.50
N ARG A 684 0.18 -17.62 -10.31
CA ARG A 684 -1.03 -18.46 -10.37
C ARG A 684 -1.07 -19.43 -9.19
N ARG A 685 -2.19 -19.46 -8.45
CA ARG A 685 -2.47 -20.52 -7.46
C ARG A 685 -3.56 -21.47 -7.94
N GLY A 686 -3.27 -22.76 -7.98
CA GLY A 686 -4.22 -23.80 -8.36
C GLY A 686 -4.26 -24.05 -9.87
N THR A 687 -4.83 -25.20 -10.22
CA THR A 687 -4.89 -25.71 -11.59
C THR A 687 -5.75 -24.83 -12.49
N SER A 688 -5.34 -24.62 -13.73
CA SER A 688 -6.21 -24.08 -14.79
C SER A 688 -5.67 -24.45 -16.17
N GLY A 689 -6.45 -24.20 -17.21
CA GLY A 689 -5.95 -24.24 -18.58
C GLY A 689 -5.06 -23.05 -18.93
N SER A 690 -4.82 -22.87 -20.22
CA SER A 690 -4.15 -21.69 -20.78
C SER A 690 -5.02 -20.45 -20.63
N GLN A 691 -4.41 -19.31 -20.28
CA GLN A 691 -5.08 -18.02 -20.17
C GLN A 691 -4.40 -16.98 -21.06
N VAL A 692 -5.19 -16.16 -21.74
CA VAL A 692 -4.67 -15.03 -22.54
C VAL A 692 -4.81 -13.73 -21.77
N PHE A 693 -3.74 -12.93 -21.82
CA PHE A 693 -3.66 -11.61 -21.20
C PHE A 693 -3.25 -10.55 -22.22
N TYR A 694 -3.70 -9.33 -21.95
CA TYR A 694 -3.23 -8.11 -22.59
C TYR A 694 -2.95 -7.05 -21.52
N ALA A 695 -2.18 -6.02 -21.88
CA ALA A 695 -1.84 -4.93 -20.98
C ALA A 695 -2.76 -3.72 -21.23
N GLY A 696 -2.98 -2.92 -20.19
CA GLY A 696 -3.65 -1.63 -20.31
C GLY A 696 -3.11 -0.61 -19.33
N PHE A 697 -3.21 0.67 -19.68
CA PHE A 697 -2.97 1.80 -18.79
C PHE A 697 -4.00 2.91 -19.06
N LYS A 698 -4.17 3.81 -18.09
CA LYS A 698 -5.10 4.95 -18.15
C LYS A 698 -4.31 6.24 -18.37
N SER A 699 -4.65 7.00 -19.40
CA SER A 699 -4.02 8.29 -19.71
C SER A 699 -4.47 9.40 -18.74
N ALA A 700 -3.81 10.55 -18.77
CA ALA A 700 -4.19 11.75 -18.01
C ALA A 700 -5.64 12.21 -18.26
N SER A 701 -6.18 12.01 -19.47
CA SER A 701 -7.57 12.30 -19.82
C SER A 701 -8.58 11.26 -19.29
N GLY A 702 -8.10 10.23 -18.59
CA GLY A 702 -8.91 9.15 -18.04
C GLY A 702 -9.29 8.05 -19.05
N ARG A 703 -8.77 8.12 -20.28
CA ARG A 703 -9.01 7.11 -21.32
C ARG A 703 -8.09 5.91 -21.11
N TRP A 704 -8.63 4.70 -21.23
CA TRP A 704 -7.83 3.49 -21.29
C TRP A 704 -7.23 3.27 -22.68
N PHE A 705 -5.98 2.84 -22.69
CA PHE A 705 -5.27 2.32 -23.86
C PHE A 705 -4.92 0.87 -23.57
N TYR A 706 -5.06 0.00 -24.57
CA TYR A 706 -4.79 -1.43 -24.43
C TYR A 706 -3.84 -1.95 -25.51
N SER A 707 -3.02 -2.94 -25.17
CA SER A 707 -2.08 -3.54 -26.13
C SER A 707 -2.80 -4.33 -27.22
N ASN A 708 -4.00 -4.86 -26.93
CA ASN A 708 -4.85 -5.58 -27.89
C ASN A 708 -5.66 -4.68 -28.82
N ASP A 709 -5.56 -3.35 -28.68
CA ASP A 709 -6.05 -2.39 -29.68
C ASP A 709 -5.05 -2.21 -30.85
N THR A 710 -3.90 -2.89 -30.80
CA THR A 710 -2.84 -2.81 -31.81
C THR A 710 -2.72 -4.10 -32.63
N ASP A 711 -2.30 -3.98 -33.89
CA ASP A 711 -2.04 -5.14 -34.77
C ASP A 711 -0.66 -5.79 -34.53
N HIS A 712 -0.03 -5.54 -33.38
CA HIS A 712 1.29 -6.08 -33.06
C HIS A 712 1.20 -7.54 -32.64
N ARG A 713 2.18 -8.39 -33.01
CA ARG A 713 2.17 -9.81 -32.59
C ARG A 713 2.21 -10.01 -31.06
N ASN A 714 2.80 -9.05 -30.35
CA ASN A 714 2.88 -8.97 -28.89
C ASN A 714 1.75 -8.13 -28.28
N ALA A 715 0.62 -7.99 -28.98
CA ALA A 715 -0.59 -7.38 -28.45
C ALA A 715 -1.18 -8.18 -27.27
N THR A 716 -0.96 -9.50 -27.26
CA THR A 716 -1.40 -10.41 -26.20
C THR A 716 -0.34 -11.46 -25.90
N ILE A 717 -0.36 -12.01 -24.69
CA ILE A 717 0.40 -13.21 -24.29
C ILE A 717 -0.54 -14.35 -23.91
N GLU A 718 -0.09 -15.58 -24.13
CA GLU A 718 -0.77 -16.80 -23.70
C GLU A 718 0.07 -17.51 -22.62
N VAL A 719 -0.50 -17.74 -21.44
CA VAL A 719 0.19 -18.34 -20.31
C VAL A 719 -0.46 -19.67 -19.95
N GLN A 720 0.32 -20.75 -20.02
CA GLN A 720 -0.09 -22.08 -19.60
C GLN A 720 0.26 -22.32 -18.13
N VAL A 721 -0.64 -22.99 -17.41
CA VAL A 721 -0.41 -23.35 -16.01
C VAL A 721 0.06 -24.78 -15.92
N ARG A 722 1.21 -25.01 -15.29
CA ARG A 722 1.71 -26.35 -14.98
C ARG A 722 1.45 -26.67 -13.52
N THR A 723 0.88 -27.85 -13.30
CA THR A 723 0.68 -28.39 -11.96
C THR A 723 1.50 -29.66 -11.85
N PRO A 724 2.35 -29.81 -10.83
CA PRO A 724 3.09 -31.05 -10.63
C PRO A 724 2.12 -32.20 -10.31
N GLU A 725 2.47 -33.40 -10.76
CA GLU A 725 1.81 -34.61 -10.31
C GLU A 725 1.94 -34.76 -8.78
N PRO A 726 1.01 -35.45 -8.10
CA PRO A 726 1.14 -35.72 -6.68
C PRO A 726 2.46 -36.41 -6.34
N TYR A 727 3.22 -35.82 -5.42
CA TYR A 727 4.51 -36.35 -4.98
C TYR A 727 4.37 -37.72 -4.31
N LYS A 728 5.35 -38.58 -4.53
CA LYS A 728 5.43 -39.95 -4.01
C LYS A 728 6.70 -40.11 -3.19
N SER A 729 6.73 -41.12 -2.32
CA SER A 729 7.91 -41.42 -1.51
C SER A 729 9.18 -41.64 -2.35
N SER A 730 9.04 -42.16 -3.57
CA SER A 730 10.13 -42.38 -4.53
C SER A 730 10.80 -41.11 -5.05
N ASP A 731 10.15 -39.96 -4.90
CA ASP A 731 10.66 -38.67 -5.40
C ASP A 731 11.73 -38.08 -4.48
N TYR A 732 11.88 -38.65 -3.28
CA TYR A 732 12.84 -38.23 -2.28
C TYR A 732 13.88 -39.31 -2.02
N THR A 733 15.04 -38.90 -1.51
CA THR A 733 16.00 -39.81 -0.90
C THR A 733 16.31 -39.34 0.51
N LEU A 734 16.57 -40.30 1.40
CA LEU A 734 17.01 -40.01 2.76
C LEU A 734 18.34 -40.74 2.95
N THR A 735 19.43 -39.98 2.86
CA THR A 735 20.78 -40.53 2.85
C THR A 735 21.47 -40.28 4.18
N ARG A 736 22.05 -41.33 4.76
CA ARG A 736 22.78 -41.22 6.01
C ARG A 736 24.27 -40.95 5.77
N LYS A 737 24.84 -40.01 6.53
CA LYS A 737 26.27 -39.72 6.61
C LYS A 737 26.75 -39.78 8.07
N ARG A 738 27.78 -40.57 8.37
CA ARG A 738 28.39 -40.63 9.71
C ARG A 738 29.26 -39.40 9.93
N VAL A 739 29.00 -38.67 11.02
CA VAL A 739 29.73 -37.45 11.39
C VAL A 739 30.69 -37.72 12.56
N VAL A 740 30.25 -38.47 13.57
CA VAL A 740 31.06 -38.82 14.75
C VAL A 740 30.81 -40.26 15.18
N GLY A 741 31.87 -40.95 15.60
CA GLY A 741 31.85 -42.37 16.01
C GLY A 741 32.40 -43.25 14.90
N GLY A 742 33.31 -44.16 15.22
CA GLY A 742 34.15 -44.89 14.26
C GLY A 742 33.39 -45.72 13.21
N GLY A 743 34.10 -46.22 12.19
CA GLY A 743 33.52 -46.90 11.03
C GLY A 743 33.32 -46.02 9.79
N ALA A 744 33.94 -44.83 9.74
CA ALA A 744 33.91 -43.90 8.60
C ALA A 744 34.96 -44.23 7.50
N VAL A 745 35.61 -45.40 7.54
CA VAL A 745 36.67 -45.73 6.57
C VAL A 745 36.05 -45.99 5.21
N MET A 746 36.27 -45.03 4.29
CA MET A 746 36.05 -45.17 2.86
C MET A 746 37.08 -46.15 2.28
N ASP A 747 36.63 -47.34 1.88
CA ASP A 747 37.42 -48.20 1.00
C ASP A 747 36.48 -49.11 0.15
N PRO A 748 36.40 -48.95 -1.19
CA PRO A 748 37.09 -47.98 -2.03
C PRO A 748 36.40 -46.60 -2.05
N PRO A 749 37.14 -45.53 -2.40
CA PRO A 749 36.62 -44.17 -2.45
C PRO A 749 35.54 -43.98 -3.53
N GLY A 750 34.42 -43.33 -3.16
CA GLY A 750 33.40 -42.88 -4.10
C GLY A 750 32.07 -43.63 -4.08
N VAL A 751 31.87 -44.61 -3.18
CA VAL A 751 30.58 -45.26 -2.97
C VAL A 751 30.08 -44.93 -1.54
N PRO A 752 28.94 -44.23 -1.37
CA PRO A 752 28.32 -44.07 -0.06
C PRO A 752 27.84 -45.44 0.42
N VAL A 753 28.58 -46.05 1.34
CA VAL A 753 28.13 -47.27 2.03
C VAL A 753 27.55 -46.83 3.37
N ASP A 754 26.30 -47.19 3.65
CA ASP A 754 25.72 -47.05 4.99
C ASP A 754 26.71 -47.65 6.00
N PRO A 755 27.21 -46.90 7.01
CA PRO A 755 28.15 -47.43 7.99
C PRO A 755 27.57 -48.70 8.60
N GLN A 756 28.15 -49.85 8.19
CA GLN A 756 27.56 -51.18 8.36
C GLN A 756 27.18 -51.48 9.81
N HIS A 757 26.17 -52.32 9.98
CA HIS A 757 25.60 -52.74 11.28
C HIS A 757 26.66 -53.19 12.30
N GLU A 758 27.79 -53.76 11.88
CA GLU A 758 28.86 -54.22 12.78
C GLU A 758 29.60 -53.07 13.50
N ALA A 759 29.70 -51.88 12.88
CA ALA A 759 30.35 -50.73 13.49
C ALA A 759 29.50 -50.09 14.62
N PHE A 760 28.19 -50.35 14.63
CA PHE A 760 27.26 -49.79 15.63
C PHE A 760 27.40 -50.40 17.02
N ASP A 761 27.68 -51.70 17.07
CA ASP A 761 27.87 -52.45 18.31
C ASP A 761 29.20 -52.08 18.97
N LEU A 762 30.19 -51.66 18.15
CA LEU A 762 31.51 -51.22 18.61
C LEU A 762 31.55 -49.73 19.00
N HIS A 763 30.64 -48.92 18.45
CA HIS A 763 30.56 -47.49 18.72
C HIS A 763 29.17 -47.12 19.25
N PRO A 764 28.97 -47.12 20.58
CA PRO A 764 27.65 -46.92 21.17
C PRO A 764 27.23 -45.44 21.28
N VAL A 765 28.18 -44.51 21.04
CA VAL A 765 27.92 -43.08 20.92
C VAL A 765 28.31 -42.65 19.51
N THR A 766 27.33 -42.23 18.72
CA THR A 766 27.53 -41.79 17.32
C THR A 766 26.66 -40.58 17.01
N GLU A 767 27.12 -39.79 16.03
CA GLU A 767 26.37 -38.69 15.43
C GLU A 767 26.24 -38.99 13.94
N ASP A 768 25.00 -39.07 13.45
CA ASP A 768 24.67 -39.42 12.07
C ASP A 768 23.74 -38.37 11.48
N TYR A 769 24.09 -37.81 10.33
CA TYR A 769 23.24 -36.88 9.60
C TYR A 769 22.41 -37.64 8.59
N TRP A 770 21.11 -37.40 8.58
CA TRP A 770 20.16 -37.93 7.60
C TRP A 770 19.70 -36.79 6.71
N LEU A 771 20.17 -36.79 5.47
CA LEU A 771 19.96 -35.74 4.49
C LEU A 771 18.76 -36.11 3.63
N LEU A 772 17.68 -35.34 3.75
CA LEU A 772 16.49 -35.46 2.90
C LEU A 772 16.69 -34.63 1.63
N ASP A 773 16.75 -35.31 0.50
CA ASP A 773 16.93 -34.72 -0.83
C ASP A 773 15.69 -34.95 -1.70
N TYR A 774 15.33 -33.94 -2.48
CA TYR A 774 14.28 -34.01 -3.49
C TYR A 774 14.93 -34.18 -4.87
N ARG A 775 14.71 -35.33 -5.52
CA ARG A 775 15.46 -35.72 -6.72
C ARG A 775 15.31 -34.77 -7.92
N SER A 776 14.30 -33.89 -7.91
CA SER A 776 13.99 -32.99 -9.02
C SER A 776 14.17 -31.51 -8.70
N GLY A 777 14.70 -31.16 -7.53
CA GLY A 777 14.91 -29.76 -7.15
C GLY A 777 15.42 -29.58 -5.73
N THR A 778 15.57 -28.33 -5.31
CA THR A 778 16.02 -27.98 -3.96
C THR A 778 14.90 -27.36 -3.15
N PHE A 779 14.94 -27.52 -1.82
CA PHE A 779 14.01 -26.84 -0.93
C PHE A 779 14.49 -25.43 -0.59
N TYR A 780 13.55 -24.50 -0.57
CA TYR A 780 13.78 -23.10 -0.19
C TYR A 780 13.30 -22.79 1.22
N THR A 781 12.28 -23.48 1.70
CA THR A 781 11.76 -23.31 3.08
C THR A 781 11.40 -24.63 3.72
N ALA A 782 11.48 -24.70 5.05
CA ALA A 782 11.07 -25.84 5.85
C ALA A 782 10.32 -25.40 7.12
N GLU A 783 9.13 -25.94 7.34
CA GLU A 783 8.31 -25.69 8.52
C GLU A 783 7.80 -27.02 9.10
N PHE A 784 8.03 -27.26 10.39
CA PHE A 784 7.46 -28.40 11.10
C PHE A 784 6.00 -28.11 11.42
N ILE A 785 5.13 -29.06 11.06
CA ILE A 785 3.68 -28.94 11.20
C ILE A 785 3.14 -30.10 12.03
N LYS A 786 1.87 -30.00 12.41
CA LYS A 786 1.19 -31.02 13.20
C LYS A 786 1.12 -32.38 12.47
N SER A 787 1.40 -33.46 13.21
CA SER A 787 1.29 -34.82 12.69
C SER A 787 -0.17 -35.19 12.37
N LYS A 788 -1.11 -34.74 13.20
CA LYS A 788 -2.55 -34.89 12.99
C LYS A 788 -3.24 -33.54 13.13
N ALA A 789 -4.34 -33.34 12.40
CA ALA A 789 -5.13 -32.12 12.52
C ALA A 789 -5.68 -31.90 13.94
N SER A 790 -5.95 -33.00 14.67
CA SER A 790 -6.40 -33.01 16.06
C SER A 790 -5.31 -32.71 17.10
N ASP A 791 -4.02 -32.70 16.71
CA ASP A 791 -2.95 -32.34 17.64
C ASP A 791 -3.02 -30.83 17.97
N GLU A 792 -2.52 -30.46 19.14
CA GLU A 792 -2.36 -29.06 19.56
C GLU A 792 -1.09 -28.45 18.95
N GLU A 793 -1.00 -27.11 18.90
CA GLU A 793 0.21 -26.42 18.40
C GLU A 793 1.46 -26.72 19.24
N GLY A 794 1.28 -27.00 20.54
CA GLY A 794 2.36 -27.44 21.44
C GLY A 794 2.83 -28.88 21.21
N ASP A 795 2.15 -29.64 20.35
CA ASP A 795 2.48 -31.03 20.02
C ASP A 795 3.28 -31.16 18.71
N VAL A 796 3.58 -30.06 18.03
CA VAL A 796 4.51 -30.07 16.88
C VAL A 796 5.88 -30.55 17.37
N ASN A 797 6.41 -31.60 16.73
CA ASN A 797 7.72 -32.16 17.06
C ASN A 797 8.77 -31.63 16.09
N THR A 798 9.89 -31.16 16.64
CA THR A 798 11.11 -30.84 15.89
C THR A 798 12.25 -31.83 16.17
N SER A 799 12.07 -32.70 17.16
CA SER A 799 12.93 -33.82 17.51
C SER A 799 12.10 -35.06 17.81
N ILE A 800 12.69 -36.23 17.60
CA ILE A 800 12.19 -37.51 18.07
C ILE A 800 13.16 -38.17 19.04
N ALA A 801 12.67 -39.03 19.92
CA ALA A 801 13.50 -39.78 20.86
C ALA A 801 12.98 -41.21 21.06
N ARG A 802 13.90 -42.17 21.22
CA ARG A 802 13.56 -43.59 21.43
C ARG A 802 14.65 -44.38 22.16
N TRP A 803 14.22 -45.23 23.09
CA TRP A 803 15.02 -46.26 23.75
C TRP A 803 14.85 -47.60 23.02
N GLU A 804 15.87 -48.45 23.02
CA GLU A 804 15.86 -49.74 22.29
C GLU A 804 14.95 -50.79 22.91
N SER A 805 14.71 -50.68 24.21
CA SER A 805 13.78 -51.56 24.90
C SER A 805 12.91 -50.77 25.89
N PRO A 806 11.73 -51.29 26.22
CA PRO A 806 10.80 -50.63 27.15
C PRO A 806 11.18 -50.82 28.62
N TYR A 807 12.30 -51.49 28.92
CA TYR A 807 12.70 -51.77 30.29
C TYR A 807 13.28 -50.53 30.97
N SER A 808 12.86 -50.27 32.21
CA SER A 808 13.27 -49.06 32.96
C SER A 808 14.79 -48.87 33.11
N ASN A 809 15.56 -49.95 33.07
CA ASN A 809 17.03 -49.92 33.14
C ASN A 809 17.71 -49.85 31.76
N GLU A 810 16.97 -49.78 30.66
CA GLU A 810 17.51 -49.55 29.32
C GLU A 810 18.25 -48.22 29.28
N ARG A 811 19.49 -48.26 28.80
CA ARG A 811 20.37 -47.08 28.76
C ARG A 811 20.65 -46.62 27.36
N PHE A 812 20.58 -47.49 26.37
CA PHE A 812 20.83 -47.09 25.01
C PHE A 812 19.59 -46.34 24.48
N TYR A 813 19.82 -45.19 23.87
CA TYR A 813 18.76 -44.39 23.26
C TYR A 813 19.30 -43.54 22.11
N SER A 814 18.36 -43.10 21.27
CA SER A 814 18.61 -42.14 20.20
C SER A 814 17.68 -40.95 20.35
N TYR A 815 18.14 -39.79 19.90
CA TYR A 815 17.30 -38.61 19.74
C TYR A 815 17.77 -37.78 18.55
N THR A 816 16.87 -36.96 17.98
CA THR A 816 17.19 -36.15 16.80
C THR A 816 17.24 -34.65 17.08
N GLY A 817 17.98 -33.93 16.24
CA GLY A 817 17.85 -32.49 16.00
C GLY A 817 17.71 -32.22 14.51
N TYR A 818 17.54 -30.96 14.11
CA TYR A 818 17.39 -30.58 12.71
C TYR A 818 18.29 -29.39 12.32
N MET A 819 18.59 -29.32 11.03
CA MET A 819 19.30 -28.22 10.38
C MET A 819 18.63 -27.93 9.04
N PHE A 820 18.33 -26.66 8.77
CA PHE A 820 17.87 -26.19 7.47
C PHE A 820 18.22 -24.72 7.30
N GLN A 821 18.69 -24.34 6.12
CA GLN A 821 18.94 -22.96 5.70
C GLN A 821 17.80 -22.54 4.78
N ASN A 822 16.94 -21.65 5.27
CA ASN A 822 15.95 -21.03 4.39
C ASN A 822 16.66 -20.20 3.32
N HIS A 823 16.15 -20.22 2.10
CA HIS A 823 16.78 -19.51 0.99
C HIS A 823 16.83 -18.00 1.28
N GLY A 824 18.03 -17.42 1.19
CA GLY A 824 18.31 -16.02 1.53
C GLY A 824 18.80 -15.79 2.97
N GLU A 825 18.71 -16.78 3.85
CA GLU A 825 19.17 -16.69 5.24
C GLU A 825 20.62 -17.18 5.41
N PRO A 826 21.34 -16.72 6.45
CA PRO A 826 22.66 -17.25 6.78
C PRO A 826 22.61 -18.74 7.13
N GLU A 827 23.70 -19.46 6.84
CA GLU A 827 23.81 -20.87 7.20
C GLU A 827 23.70 -21.07 8.73
N PRO A 828 23.00 -22.12 9.18
CA PRO A 828 22.91 -22.43 10.60
C PRO A 828 24.28 -22.80 11.15
N THR A 829 24.66 -22.19 12.28
CA THR A 829 25.93 -22.49 12.98
C THR A 829 25.77 -23.55 14.07
N ALA A 830 24.52 -23.85 14.46
CA ALA A 830 24.17 -24.83 15.49
C ALA A 830 22.98 -25.72 15.05
N VAL A 831 22.96 -26.95 15.56
CA VAL A 831 21.82 -27.87 15.40
C VAL A 831 20.67 -27.41 16.28
N SER A 832 19.49 -27.31 15.69
CA SER A 832 18.26 -26.97 16.40
C SER A 832 17.63 -28.23 16.99
N PHE A 833 17.08 -28.11 18.21
CA PHE A 833 16.43 -29.21 18.91
C PHE A 833 15.07 -28.78 19.41
N ASP A 834 14.19 -29.76 19.57
CA ASP A 834 12.98 -29.57 20.35
C ASP A 834 13.36 -29.19 21.79
N LYS A 835 12.77 -28.12 22.32
CA LYS A 835 13.03 -27.68 23.70
C LYS A 835 12.82 -28.75 24.75
N ARG A 836 11.92 -29.72 24.51
CA ARG A 836 11.63 -30.84 25.41
C ARG A 836 12.80 -31.83 25.51
N ILE A 837 13.79 -31.75 24.62
CA ILE A 837 15.02 -32.54 24.69
C ILE A 837 15.79 -32.23 25.98
N LYS A 838 15.72 -31.01 26.52
CA LYS A 838 16.38 -30.71 27.80
C LYS A 838 15.85 -31.55 28.96
N ASP A 839 14.54 -31.77 29.01
CA ASP A 839 13.91 -32.60 30.04
C ASP A 839 14.30 -34.07 29.83
N LEU A 840 14.46 -34.47 28.57
CA LEU A 840 14.93 -35.79 28.14
C LEU A 840 16.42 -36.02 28.45
N LEU A 841 17.29 -35.02 28.38
CA LEU A 841 18.74 -35.15 28.63
C LEU A 841 19.13 -34.80 30.07
N GLY A 842 18.35 -33.97 30.75
CA GLY A 842 18.54 -33.61 32.15
C GLY A 842 19.56 -32.48 32.33
N THR A 843 19.92 -31.83 31.23
CA THR A 843 20.93 -30.77 31.14
C THR A 843 20.46 -29.72 30.15
N GLU A 844 20.82 -28.46 30.37
CA GLU A 844 20.53 -27.37 29.43
C GLU A 844 21.68 -27.10 28.43
N ASP A 845 22.88 -27.63 28.67
CA ASP A 845 24.06 -27.45 27.81
C ASP A 845 24.22 -28.59 26.79
N TYR A 846 23.32 -28.62 25.80
CA TYR A 846 23.33 -29.61 24.71
C TYR A 846 23.55 -28.97 23.34
N HIS A 847 24.24 -27.83 23.30
CA HIS A 847 24.58 -27.15 22.06
C HIS A 847 25.47 -28.03 21.18
N ARG A 848 25.08 -28.21 19.91
CA ARG A 848 25.84 -28.98 18.92
C ARG A 848 26.16 -28.06 17.74
N PRO A 849 27.45 -27.80 17.44
CA PRO A 849 27.79 -27.01 16.25
C PRO A 849 27.45 -27.79 14.98
N VAL A 850 27.10 -27.07 13.91
CA VAL A 850 27.01 -27.67 12.58
C VAL A 850 28.41 -28.09 12.12
N ARG A 851 28.50 -29.26 11.50
CA ARG A 851 29.76 -29.88 11.02
C ARG A 851 29.73 -29.98 9.50
N SER A 852 30.87 -30.31 8.89
CA SER A 852 31.18 -30.18 7.45
C SER A 852 30.26 -30.92 6.48
N GLU A 853 29.36 -31.78 6.95
CA GLU A 853 28.52 -32.65 6.14
C GLU A 853 27.16 -32.02 5.77
N TYR A 854 26.95 -30.75 6.12
CA TYR A 854 25.77 -29.96 5.77
C TYR A 854 25.86 -29.40 4.33
N GLU A 855 24.75 -29.45 3.59
CA GLU A 855 24.63 -28.85 2.25
C GLU A 855 23.37 -27.96 2.23
N ALA A 856 23.53 -26.72 1.74
CA ALA A 856 22.44 -25.76 1.63
C ALA A 856 21.27 -26.31 0.78
N GLY A 857 20.03 -26.06 1.24
CA GLY A 857 18.82 -26.52 0.55
C GLY A 857 18.40 -27.97 0.85
N LEU A 858 19.15 -28.70 1.67
CA LEU A 858 18.74 -30.00 2.22
C LEU A 858 18.22 -29.87 3.65
N LEU A 859 17.12 -30.57 3.95
CA LEU A 859 16.69 -30.78 5.34
C LEU A 859 17.55 -31.89 5.93
N VAL A 860 18.30 -31.57 6.98
CA VAL A 860 19.13 -32.55 7.67
C VAL A 860 18.56 -32.85 9.05
N ILE A 861 18.31 -34.13 9.32
CA ILE A 861 17.98 -34.61 10.66
C ILE A 861 19.24 -35.24 11.26
N ALA A 862 19.78 -34.62 12.29
CA ALA A 862 20.92 -35.14 13.04
C ALA A 862 20.42 -36.16 14.07
N ASN A 863 20.84 -37.42 13.99
CA ASN A 863 20.52 -38.47 14.94
C ASN A 863 21.72 -38.72 15.87
N TYR A 864 21.47 -38.63 17.17
CA TYR A 864 22.47 -38.79 18.23
C TYR A 864 22.18 -40.07 19.00
N ARG A 865 23.13 -41.00 19.00
CA ARG A 865 23.09 -42.22 19.83
C ARG A 865 23.87 -42.00 21.12
N ASN A 866 23.30 -42.40 22.25
CA ASN A 866 23.94 -42.26 23.55
C ASN A 866 23.52 -43.36 24.54
N MET A 867 24.20 -43.43 25.68
CA MET A 867 23.96 -44.41 26.76
C MET A 867 23.93 -43.80 28.17
N ASN A 868 24.02 -42.48 28.26
CA ASN A 868 24.25 -41.77 29.53
C ASN A 868 22.99 -41.61 30.40
N ARG A 869 21.81 -42.04 29.94
CA ARG A 869 20.54 -41.91 30.69
C ARG A 869 19.67 -43.15 30.59
N ALA A 870 19.14 -43.61 31.72
CA ALA A 870 18.24 -44.77 31.73
C ALA A 870 16.79 -44.36 31.47
N LEU A 871 16.00 -45.24 30.83
CA LEU A 871 14.58 -44.97 30.51
C LEU A 871 13.76 -44.58 31.75
N GLY A 872 14.00 -45.24 32.89
CA GLY A 872 13.32 -44.97 34.16
C GLY A 872 13.63 -43.61 34.78
N GLU A 873 14.64 -42.89 34.26
CA GLU A 873 15.03 -41.54 34.69
C GLU A 873 14.36 -40.43 33.87
N VAL A 874 13.56 -40.80 32.86
CA VAL A 874 12.93 -39.88 31.89
C VAL A 874 11.44 -39.72 32.22
N ASP A 875 10.91 -38.50 32.09
CA ASP A 875 9.46 -38.26 32.20
C ASP A 875 8.70 -38.99 31.07
N PRO A 876 7.81 -39.96 31.39
CA PRO A 876 7.05 -40.71 30.38
C PRO A 876 6.17 -39.82 29.50
N ASN A 877 5.69 -38.68 30.00
CA ASN A 877 4.87 -37.75 29.23
C ASN A 877 5.70 -37.03 28.16
N VAL A 878 6.91 -36.60 28.51
CA VAL A 878 7.85 -35.98 27.57
C VAL A 878 8.26 -36.98 26.50
N LEU A 879 8.61 -38.20 26.91
CA LEU A 879 8.98 -39.28 25.99
C LEU A 879 7.82 -39.63 25.04
N SER A 880 6.59 -39.73 25.54
CA SER A 880 5.42 -40.01 24.69
C SER A 880 5.19 -38.94 23.62
N LYS A 881 5.48 -37.67 23.93
CA LYS A 881 5.38 -36.58 22.95
C LYS A 881 6.49 -36.68 21.90
N LEU A 882 7.74 -36.85 22.34
CA LEU A 882 8.91 -36.99 21.45
C LEU A 882 8.98 -38.34 20.72
N SER A 883 8.08 -39.28 21.02
CA SER A 883 7.95 -40.54 20.27
C SER A 883 7.10 -40.40 18.99
N LYS A 884 6.38 -39.28 18.82
CA LYS A 884 5.56 -39.01 17.62
C LYS A 884 6.45 -38.61 16.43
N PRO A 885 6.06 -38.89 15.17
CA PRO A 885 6.78 -38.49 13.96
C PRO A 885 7.12 -37.00 13.89
N LEU A 886 8.17 -36.68 13.13
CA LEU A 886 8.35 -35.35 12.56
C LEU A 886 7.47 -35.24 11.32
N ARG A 887 6.76 -34.12 11.16
CA ARG A 887 6.08 -33.78 9.90
C ARG A 887 6.53 -32.42 9.45
N VAL A 888 7.03 -32.33 8.22
CA VAL A 888 7.62 -31.12 7.69
C VAL A 888 6.92 -30.73 6.39
N GLN A 889 6.47 -29.49 6.32
CA GLN A 889 6.04 -28.81 5.11
C GLN A 889 7.24 -28.08 4.53
N LEU A 890 7.62 -28.43 3.30
CA LEU A 890 8.74 -27.85 2.57
C LEU A 890 8.19 -27.15 1.32
N HIS A 891 8.83 -26.06 0.91
CA HIS A 891 8.60 -25.49 -0.43
C HIS A 891 9.84 -25.70 -1.29
N ASP A 892 9.66 -26.20 -2.52
CA ASP A 892 10.76 -26.28 -3.49
C ASP A 892 11.13 -24.89 -4.06
N ALA A 893 12.17 -24.83 -4.90
CA ALA A 893 12.59 -23.62 -5.60
C ALA A 893 11.51 -23.00 -6.52
N LEU A 894 10.47 -23.77 -6.89
CA LEU A 894 9.31 -23.30 -7.64
C LEU A 894 8.11 -22.97 -6.73
N GLY A 895 8.29 -23.09 -5.41
CA GLY A 895 7.30 -22.85 -4.39
C GLY A 895 6.21 -23.91 -4.29
N HIS A 896 6.37 -25.08 -4.90
CA HIS A 896 5.43 -26.18 -4.67
C HIS A 896 5.56 -26.72 -3.26
N VAL A 897 4.41 -27.10 -2.68
CA VAL A 897 4.34 -27.62 -1.31
C VAL A 897 4.61 -29.12 -1.30
N HIS A 898 5.57 -29.53 -0.48
CA HIS A 898 5.90 -30.92 -0.17
C HIS A 898 5.59 -31.17 1.30
N VAL A 899 4.90 -32.26 1.62
CA VAL A 899 4.72 -32.69 3.01
C VAL A 899 5.39 -34.04 3.17
N VAL A 900 6.38 -34.10 4.06
CA VAL A 900 7.15 -35.31 4.35
C VAL A 900 7.02 -35.63 5.83
N GLN A 901 6.80 -36.90 6.14
CA GLN A 901 6.83 -37.42 7.50
C GLN A 901 8.11 -38.24 7.69
N LEU A 902 8.82 -38.00 8.80
CA LEU A 902 10.04 -38.71 9.17
C LEU A 902 9.83 -39.41 10.52
N ASP A 903 10.18 -40.69 10.54
CA ASP A 903 10.01 -41.59 11.67
C ASP A 903 11.26 -42.44 11.88
N TYR A 904 11.45 -42.96 13.09
CA TYR A 904 12.25 -44.17 13.27
C TYR A 904 11.53 -45.38 12.66
N LEU A 905 12.26 -46.44 12.33
CA LEU A 905 11.66 -47.72 11.93
C LEU A 905 10.64 -48.25 12.95
N PRO A 906 9.75 -49.17 12.59
CA PRO A 906 8.84 -49.79 13.56
C PRO A 906 9.60 -50.42 14.74
N SER A 907 9.07 -50.29 15.96
CA SER A 907 9.71 -50.77 17.19
C SER A 907 9.91 -52.28 17.28
N THR A 908 9.33 -53.03 16.34
CA THR A 908 9.53 -54.47 16.18
C THR A 908 10.80 -54.81 15.41
N THR A 909 11.48 -53.83 14.82
CA THR A 909 12.69 -54.00 14.01
C THR A 909 13.93 -53.82 14.88
N ILE A 910 14.92 -54.71 14.74
CA ILE A 910 16.20 -54.56 15.45
C ILE A 910 16.92 -53.31 14.94
N GLY A 911 17.44 -52.49 15.86
CA GLY A 911 18.13 -51.23 15.52
C GLY A 911 17.21 -50.11 15.06
N ASP A 912 15.91 -50.20 15.34
CA ASP A 912 14.88 -49.27 14.88
C ASP A 912 15.17 -47.78 15.14
N ARG A 913 15.64 -47.44 16.34
CA ARG A 913 16.00 -46.07 16.77
C ARG A 913 17.23 -45.49 16.06
N ASN A 914 17.91 -46.29 15.23
CA ASN A 914 19.13 -45.88 14.55
C ASN A 914 18.88 -45.47 13.11
N VAL A 915 17.73 -45.85 12.55
CA VAL A 915 17.40 -45.68 11.13
C VAL A 915 16.17 -44.80 11.00
N LEU A 916 16.32 -43.70 10.27
CA LEU A 916 15.19 -42.86 9.90
C LEU A 916 14.60 -43.32 8.57
N VAL A 917 13.29 -43.23 8.47
CA VAL A 917 12.53 -43.47 7.24
C VAL A 917 11.64 -42.28 6.95
N HIS A 918 11.37 -42.04 5.65
CA HIS A 918 10.42 -41.02 5.22
C HIS A 918 9.18 -41.64 4.60
N SER A 919 8.07 -40.91 4.68
CA SER A 919 6.86 -41.19 3.93
C SER A 919 6.22 -39.88 3.45
N VAL A 920 5.43 -39.97 2.37
CA VAL A 920 4.63 -38.84 1.87
C VAL A 920 3.19 -39.10 2.25
N PRO A 921 2.60 -38.33 3.18
CA PRO A 921 1.20 -38.48 3.52
C PRO A 921 0.33 -38.13 2.31
N SER A 922 -0.77 -38.86 2.09
CA SER A 922 -1.74 -38.49 1.08
C SER A 922 -2.24 -37.07 1.33
N ARG A 923 -2.22 -36.22 0.29
CA ARG A 923 -2.71 -34.84 0.30
C ARG A 923 -4.10 -34.80 0.97
N PRO A 924 -4.44 -33.80 1.82
CA PRO A 924 -5.85 -33.44 1.97
C PRO A 924 -6.36 -33.12 0.57
N THR A 925 -7.26 -33.95 0.06
CA THR A 925 -7.85 -33.78 -1.27
C THR A 925 -8.42 -32.37 -1.40
N ALA A 926 -8.27 -31.75 -2.57
CA ALA A 926 -8.80 -30.43 -2.92
C ALA A 926 -10.35 -30.37 -2.98
N GLY A 927 -11.03 -31.19 -2.17
CA GLY A 927 -12.46 -31.22 -1.95
C GLY A 927 -12.85 -31.07 -0.47
N ASP A 928 -11.90 -30.99 0.47
CA ASP A 928 -12.18 -30.50 1.83
C ASP A 928 -12.17 -28.97 1.87
N ASP A 929 -12.94 -28.35 0.96
CA ASP A 929 -13.59 -27.09 1.27
C ASP A 929 -14.66 -27.43 2.31
N SER A 930 -14.25 -27.55 3.57
CA SER A 930 -15.17 -27.28 4.67
C SER A 930 -15.49 -25.79 4.59
N ILE A 931 -16.37 -25.43 3.66
CA ILE A 931 -17.27 -24.32 3.84
C ILE A 931 -17.95 -24.62 5.17
N ILE A 932 -17.47 -24.00 6.24
CA ILE A 932 -18.30 -23.83 7.43
C ILE A 932 -19.42 -22.91 6.96
N ARG A 933 -20.47 -23.51 6.40
CA ARG A 933 -21.78 -22.89 6.42
C ARG A 933 -22.11 -22.82 7.90
N LEU A 934 -22.05 -21.61 8.47
CA LEU A 934 -22.80 -21.30 9.66
C LEU A 934 -24.27 -21.52 9.30
N VAL A 935 -24.75 -22.76 9.46
CA VAL A 935 -26.17 -23.05 9.45
C VAL A 935 -26.67 -22.48 10.77
N ASN A 936 -27.32 -21.31 10.67
CA ASN A 936 -28.10 -20.78 11.76
C ASN A 936 -29.21 -21.80 12.05
N LEU A 937 -29.07 -22.56 13.12
CA LEU A 937 -29.98 -23.63 13.53
C LEU A 937 -31.26 -23.06 14.17
N ASN A 938 -31.78 -21.94 13.65
CA ASN A 938 -33.05 -21.33 13.99
C ASN A 938 -33.48 -20.31 12.92
N ALA A 939 -33.96 -20.80 11.78
CA ALA A 939 -35.07 -20.23 11.02
C ALA A 939 -35.27 -21.10 9.77
N GLY A 940 -36.42 -21.77 9.69
CA GLY A 940 -36.85 -22.36 8.45
C GLY A 940 -37.15 -21.26 7.41
N GLU A 941 -36.88 -21.61 6.17
CA GLU A 941 -37.26 -20.94 4.92
C GLU A 941 -36.17 -20.13 4.19
N SER A 942 -36.09 -20.47 2.90
CA SER A 942 -35.06 -20.18 1.92
C SER A 942 -35.37 -18.94 1.09
N VAL A 943 -34.36 -18.09 0.88
CA VAL A 943 -34.06 -17.36 -0.38
C VAL A 943 -32.57 -17.43 -0.62
#